data_AF-A0A2N1UGP1-F1
#
_entry.id   AF-A0A2N1UGP1-F1
#
_cell.length_a   1.000
_cell.length_b   1.000
_cell.length_c   1.000
_cell.angle_alpha   90.00
_cell.angle_beta   90.00
_cell.angle_gamma   90.00
#
_symmetry.space_group_name_H-M   'P 1'
#
loop_
_entity.id
_entity.type
_entity.pdbx_description
1 polymer ?
#
loop_
_entity_poly.entity_id
_entity_poly.type
_entity_poly.pdbx_seq_one_letter_code
_entity_poly.pdbx_strand_id
1 'polypeptide(L)'
;MKFFSRKQTSQQSGAEGLLLMLAAVPFIFAGGSEVIWQNILGGLAALFCLLAAWCILRKPEPGKILAGMAATCCIVSLWPIMVNDPSIALMAVVVYIFAIYNLGGMDRTASNLNRNDDDVEIGLQRTRWAALTLTGISLACFLIIRTPSALSNYSLLAIAALAQLLSIIWSIYQQSNFHKMFSILLNTLTLMAAFYLANHGLAWFGGLIIGTTLLLFLPQSAHTPDSFSWFDFMINHPARATLFTFLMLCLLGVFLLYMPIAAADRQISLIDAAFTAVSAVCVTGLIVLDTPNDFSSAGQAFILLLIQLGGLGIMTVTTLALHTLGRRISIKQAKVLNITINSDHVTLIGSLKQIAGFTAVSEIFGAITLTVLFLNAGIGIEEAIWKGVFTSVSAFCNAGFALQSDSLIGFQNYPMILHTVAFLIVIGGLAPAVVMMIPAWFRGHSLPAAARLALLTTIVLLFSGSLFYLLFEWDNSLKGLSIANRLHNAWFQSVTLRTAGFNSVAIENVISPTFIIMLCMMFIGGSPGGTAGGIKTTTFGVLIATFWSCVLGYEEVAIQNRKVMHETIFKAITTVVAGIGILLAIVLMLEVTQTASSRDLIFEATSALGTVGLSFGATTKLDSIGKIIIMLAMFAGRIGPVTLFALLSRERHSNAANYLDARINLT
;
A
#
# COMPACT_ATOMS: atom_id res chain seq x y z
N MET A 1 -36.53 14.98 -11.70
CA MET A 1 -37.00 13.62 -12.08
C MET A 1 -36.24 13.00 -13.25
N LYS A 2 -36.15 13.62 -14.45
CA LYS A 2 -35.43 13.06 -15.62
C LYS A 2 -33.94 12.71 -15.38
N PHE A 3 -33.23 13.46 -14.53
CA PHE A 3 -31.82 13.18 -14.19
C PHE A 3 -31.66 11.93 -13.32
N PHE A 4 -32.57 11.74 -12.34
CA PHE A 4 -32.56 10.56 -11.46
C PHE A 4 -32.93 9.27 -12.21
N SER A 5 -33.91 9.32 -13.12
CA SER A 5 -34.30 8.13 -13.90
C SER A 5 -33.22 7.69 -14.90
N ARG A 6 -32.46 8.62 -15.48
CA ARG A 6 -31.31 8.32 -16.37
C ARG A 6 -30.08 7.76 -15.63
N LYS A 7 -29.85 8.18 -14.39
CA LYS A 7 -28.79 7.61 -13.53
C LYS A 7 -29.10 6.14 -13.18
N GLN A 8 -30.39 5.84 -13.00
CA GLN A 8 -30.88 4.49 -12.69
C GLN A 8 -30.74 3.53 -13.88
N THR A 9 -31.02 3.98 -15.12
CA THR A 9 -30.81 3.16 -16.33
C THR A 9 -29.33 2.92 -16.63
N SER A 10 -28.45 3.87 -16.33
CA SER A 10 -26.99 3.69 -16.42
C SER A 10 -26.43 2.64 -15.45
N GLN A 11 -26.94 2.59 -14.21
CA GLN A 11 -26.55 1.55 -13.25
C GLN A 11 -27.07 0.16 -13.66
N GLN A 12 -28.29 0.08 -14.19
CA GLN A 12 -28.90 -1.19 -14.60
C GLN A 12 -28.27 -1.77 -15.88
N SER A 13 -27.89 -0.94 -16.86
CA SER A 13 -27.16 -1.41 -18.06
C SER A 13 -25.73 -1.86 -17.74
N GLY A 14 -25.09 -1.26 -16.72
CA GLY A 14 -23.82 -1.74 -16.18
C GLY A 14 -23.91 -3.12 -15.53
N ALA A 15 -25.00 -3.40 -14.80
CA ALA A 15 -25.23 -4.70 -14.17
C ALA A 15 -25.36 -5.85 -15.19
N GLU A 16 -25.94 -5.59 -16.36
CA GLU A 16 -26.00 -6.59 -17.45
C GLU A 16 -24.62 -6.93 -18.00
N GLY A 17 -23.78 -5.92 -18.26
CA GLY A 17 -22.40 -6.14 -18.71
C GLY A 17 -21.57 -6.92 -17.70
N LEU A 18 -21.81 -6.71 -16.41
CA LEU A 18 -21.16 -7.44 -15.33
C LEU A 18 -21.63 -8.91 -15.25
N LEU A 19 -22.93 -9.16 -15.29
CA LEU A 19 -23.50 -10.51 -15.19
C LEU A 19 -23.14 -11.40 -16.38
N LEU A 20 -23.05 -10.85 -17.60
CA LEU A 20 -22.60 -11.57 -18.79
C LEU A 20 -21.17 -12.12 -18.62
N MET A 21 -20.29 -11.36 -17.97
CA MET A 21 -18.89 -11.73 -17.80
C MET A 21 -18.68 -12.68 -16.61
N LEU A 22 -19.50 -12.54 -15.56
CA LEU A 22 -19.47 -13.43 -14.39
C LEU A 22 -19.98 -14.85 -14.71
N ALA A 23 -20.71 -15.05 -15.81
CA ALA A 23 -21.26 -16.37 -16.19
C ALA A 23 -20.19 -17.45 -16.36
N ALA A 24 -18.95 -17.10 -16.71
CA ALA A 24 -17.88 -18.08 -16.91
C ALA A 24 -16.94 -18.25 -15.71
N VAL A 25 -17.10 -17.45 -14.64
CA VAL A 25 -16.35 -17.57 -13.38
C VAL A 25 -16.41 -18.97 -12.77
N PRO A 26 -17.58 -19.65 -12.70
CA PRO A 26 -17.66 -20.98 -12.13
C PRO A 26 -16.79 -22.01 -12.88
N PHE A 27 -16.64 -21.87 -14.20
CA PHE A 27 -15.83 -22.80 -15.01
C PHE A 27 -14.32 -22.55 -14.91
N ILE A 28 -13.92 -21.30 -14.63
CA ILE A 28 -12.53 -20.93 -14.36
C ILE A 28 -12.01 -21.69 -13.13
N PHE A 29 -12.81 -21.74 -12.06
CA PHE A 29 -12.40 -22.34 -10.78
C PHE A 29 -12.77 -23.82 -10.63
N ALA A 30 -13.78 -24.32 -11.35
CA ALA A 30 -14.16 -25.73 -11.33
C ALA A 30 -13.24 -26.64 -12.17
N GLY A 31 -12.39 -26.06 -13.04
CA GLY A 31 -11.55 -26.76 -14.03
C GLY A 31 -10.44 -27.65 -13.49
N GLY A 32 -10.51 -28.08 -12.22
CA GLY A 32 -9.62 -29.05 -11.58
C GLY A 32 -10.32 -30.01 -10.61
N SER A 33 -11.65 -30.01 -10.50
CA SER A 33 -12.36 -30.93 -9.60
C SER A 33 -12.88 -32.17 -10.34
N GLU A 34 -12.58 -33.37 -9.80
CA GLU A 34 -13.22 -34.63 -10.25
C GLU A 34 -14.66 -34.78 -9.71
N VAL A 35 -15.17 -33.79 -8.98
CA VAL A 35 -16.45 -33.85 -8.27
C VAL A 35 -17.58 -33.35 -9.17
N ILE A 36 -18.39 -34.29 -9.67
CA ILE A 36 -19.53 -34.06 -10.59
C ILE A 36 -20.46 -32.93 -10.12
N TRP A 37 -20.75 -32.84 -8.82
CA TRP A 37 -21.65 -31.84 -8.25
C TRP A 37 -21.16 -30.39 -8.44
N GLN A 38 -19.85 -30.17 -8.43
CA GLN A 38 -19.27 -28.83 -8.63
C GLN A 38 -19.50 -28.34 -10.06
N ASN A 39 -19.32 -29.21 -11.05
CA ASN A 39 -19.55 -28.89 -12.47
C ASN A 39 -21.03 -28.62 -12.75
N ILE A 40 -21.95 -29.36 -12.12
CA ILE A 40 -23.40 -29.13 -12.23
C ILE A 40 -23.78 -27.77 -11.63
N LEU A 41 -23.31 -27.46 -10.42
CA LEU A 41 -23.58 -26.18 -9.77
C LEU A 41 -22.93 -25.00 -10.50
N GLY A 42 -21.73 -25.19 -11.06
CA GLY A 42 -21.08 -24.19 -11.90
C GLY A 42 -21.85 -23.92 -13.19
N GLY A 43 -22.39 -24.95 -13.84
CA GLY A 43 -23.28 -24.82 -14.99
C GLY A 43 -24.60 -24.10 -14.67
N LEU A 44 -25.20 -24.40 -13.51
CA LEU A 44 -26.39 -23.70 -13.03
C LEU A 44 -26.10 -22.22 -12.72
N ALA A 45 -24.95 -21.92 -12.09
CA ALA A 45 -24.53 -20.55 -11.82
C ALA A 45 -24.35 -19.75 -13.12
N ALA A 46 -23.73 -20.35 -14.15
CA ALA A 46 -23.57 -19.73 -15.46
C ALA A 46 -24.92 -19.43 -16.14
N LEU A 47 -25.84 -20.40 -16.09
CA LEU A 47 -27.19 -20.26 -16.64
C LEU A 47 -27.98 -19.17 -15.92
N PHE A 48 -27.90 -19.08 -14.60
CA PHE A 48 -28.55 -18.03 -13.82
C PHE A 48 -27.94 -16.65 -14.08
N CYS A 49 -26.61 -16.53 -14.26
CA CYS A 49 -25.97 -15.27 -14.67
C CYS A 49 -26.51 -14.78 -16.03
N LEU A 50 -26.63 -15.67 -17.02
CA LEU A 50 -27.14 -15.33 -18.35
C LEU A 50 -28.63 -14.95 -18.32
N LEU A 51 -29.46 -15.71 -17.59
CA LEU A 51 -30.87 -15.39 -17.42
C LEU A 51 -31.08 -14.09 -16.63
N ALA A 52 -30.25 -13.82 -15.63
CA ALA A 52 -30.27 -12.58 -14.89
C ALA A 52 -29.90 -11.40 -15.80
N ALA A 53 -28.84 -11.51 -16.60
CA ALA A 53 -28.45 -10.48 -17.57
C ALA A 53 -29.57 -10.19 -18.59
N TRP A 54 -30.35 -11.18 -18.99
CA TRP A 54 -31.48 -10.98 -19.92
C TRP A 54 -32.73 -10.37 -19.26
N CYS A 55 -32.98 -10.72 -18.00
CA CYS A 55 -34.20 -10.31 -17.28
C CYS A 55 -34.07 -8.98 -16.54
N ILE A 56 -32.88 -8.57 -16.11
CA ILE A 56 -32.69 -7.45 -15.17
C ILE A 56 -33.26 -6.11 -15.66
N LEU A 57 -33.17 -5.82 -16.98
CA LEU A 57 -33.79 -4.63 -17.58
C LEU A 57 -35.27 -4.79 -17.93
N ARG A 58 -35.76 -6.02 -18.11
CA ARG A 58 -37.16 -6.28 -18.53
C ARG A 58 -38.09 -6.42 -17.33
N LYS A 59 -37.63 -7.14 -16.30
CA LYS A 59 -38.33 -7.42 -15.05
C LYS A 59 -37.30 -7.46 -13.91
N PRO A 60 -37.13 -6.36 -13.15
CA PRO A 60 -36.03 -6.24 -12.19
C PRO A 60 -36.15 -7.21 -11.00
N GLU A 61 -37.38 -7.52 -10.53
CA GLU A 61 -37.62 -8.47 -9.42
C GLU A 61 -37.12 -9.90 -9.72
N PRO A 62 -37.57 -10.57 -10.81
CA PRO A 62 -37.03 -11.90 -11.14
C PRO A 62 -35.55 -11.85 -11.53
N GLY A 63 -35.07 -10.74 -12.13
CA GLY A 63 -33.65 -10.56 -12.43
C GLY A 63 -32.76 -10.54 -11.17
N LYS A 64 -33.19 -9.86 -10.10
CA LYS A 64 -32.50 -9.86 -8.79
C LYS A 64 -32.42 -11.24 -8.16
N ILE A 65 -33.54 -11.97 -8.18
CA ILE A 65 -33.62 -13.33 -7.62
C ILE A 65 -32.65 -14.25 -8.36
N LEU A 66 -32.66 -14.21 -9.70
CA LEU A 66 -31.74 -15.00 -10.52
C LEU A 66 -30.26 -14.63 -10.29
N ALA A 67 -29.94 -13.33 -10.14
CA ALA A 67 -28.58 -12.90 -9.83
C ALA A 67 -28.12 -13.34 -8.42
N GLY A 68 -29.02 -13.30 -7.43
CA GLY A 68 -28.76 -13.82 -6.09
C GLY A 68 -28.52 -15.34 -6.09
N MET A 69 -29.33 -16.08 -6.85
CA MET A 69 -29.16 -17.54 -7.04
C MET A 69 -27.85 -17.87 -7.77
N ALA A 70 -27.44 -17.04 -8.74
CA ALA A 70 -26.14 -17.22 -9.40
C ALA A 70 -24.97 -17.03 -8.43
N ALA A 71 -25.02 -16.00 -7.58
CA ALA A 71 -23.99 -15.72 -6.58
C ALA A 71 -23.89 -16.83 -5.52
N THR A 72 -25.02 -17.36 -5.05
CA THR A 72 -25.02 -18.48 -4.09
C THR A 72 -24.49 -19.76 -4.73
N CYS A 73 -24.93 -20.12 -5.94
CA CYS A 73 -24.41 -21.30 -6.65
C CYS A 73 -22.92 -21.20 -6.92
N CYS A 74 -22.39 -20.00 -7.20
CA CYS A 74 -20.96 -19.77 -7.39
C CYS A 74 -20.17 -20.04 -6.09
N ILE A 75 -20.63 -19.57 -4.94
CA ILE A 75 -19.96 -19.82 -3.65
C ILE A 75 -20.00 -21.29 -3.26
N VAL A 76 -21.15 -21.94 -3.45
CA VAL A 76 -21.28 -23.37 -3.15
C VAL A 76 -20.36 -24.19 -4.07
N SER A 77 -20.20 -23.79 -5.33
CA SER A 77 -19.23 -24.43 -6.24
C SER A 77 -17.77 -24.25 -5.79
N LEU A 78 -17.46 -23.12 -5.14
CA LEU A 78 -16.12 -22.79 -4.62
C LEU A 78 -15.86 -23.34 -3.21
N TRP A 79 -16.86 -23.96 -2.58
CA TRP A 79 -16.81 -24.39 -1.18
C TRP A 79 -15.57 -25.25 -0.84
N PRO A 80 -15.20 -26.27 -1.64
CA PRO A 80 -14.07 -27.13 -1.28
C PRO A 80 -12.72 -26.41 -1.35
N ILE A 81 -12.59 -25.40 -2.21
CA ILE A 81 -11.41 -24.55 -2.30
C ILE A 81 -11.35 -23.59 -1.10
N MET A 82 -12.51 -23.01 -0.72
CA MET A 82 -12.60 -22.12 0.45
C MET A 82 -12.27 -22.84 1.77
N VAL A 83 -12.62 -24.12 1.91
CA VAL A 83 -12.30 -24.89 3.12
C VAL A 83 -10.79 -25.14 3.25
N ASN A 84 -10.09 -25.30 2.14
CA ASN A 84 -8.66 -25.58 2.13
C ASN A 84 -7.80 -24.31 2.28
N ASP A 85 -8.28 -23.18 1.77
CA ASP A 85 -7.57 -21.90 1.80
C ASP A 85 -8.38 -20.78 2.48
N PRO A 86 -8.06 -20.42 3.75
CA PRO A 86 -8.76 -19.37 4.50
C PRO A 86 -8.74 -17.99 3.82
N SER A 87 -7.71 -17.69 3.03
CA SER A 87 -7.58 -16.44 2.28
C SER A 87 -8.61 -16.33 1.16
N ILE A 88 -8.85 -17.44 0.43
CA ILE A 88 -9.87 -17.54 -0.61
C ILE A 88 -11.26 -17.47 0.02
N ALA A 89 -11.45 -18.08 1.20
CA ALA A 89 -12.70 -17.99 1.94
C ALA A 89 -13.07 -16.55 2.31
N LEU A 90 -12.12 -15.80 2.87
CA LEU A 90 -12.33 -14.40 3.24
C LEU A 90 -12.69 -13.55 2.02
N MET A 91 -11.96 -13.71 0.91
CA MET A 91 -12.21 -12.95 -0.31
C MET A 91 -13.59 -13.26 -0.90
N ALA A 92 -13.97 -14.54 -0.96
CA ALA A 92 -15.28 -14.97 -1.45
C ALA A 92 -16.42 -14.39 -0.60
N VAL A 93 -16.28 -14.36 0.73
CA VAL A 93 -17.28 -13.77 1.63
C VAL A 93 -17.41 -12.26 1.42
N VAL A 94 -16.30 -11.53 1.30
CA VAL A 94 -16.33 -10.08 1.04
C VAL A 94 -17.01 -9.77 -0.29
N VAL A 95 -16.65 -10.51 -1.36
CA VAL A 95 -17.27 -10.36 -2.69
C VAL A 95 -18.77 -10.69 -2.63
N TYR A 96 -19.16 -11.71 -1.88
CA TYR A 96 -20.57 -12.09 -1.71
C TYR A 96 -21.39 -11.02 -1.00
N ILE A 97 -20.89 -10.52 0.14
CA ILE A 97 -21.55 -9.45 0.91
C ILE A 97 -21.69 -8.21 0.03
N PHE A 98 -20.63 -7.86 -0.71
CA PHE A 98 -20.65 -6.75 -1.64
C PHE A 98 -21.66 -6.95 -2.77
N ALA A 99 -21.76 -8.15 -3.34
CA ALA A 99 -22.74 -8.49 -4.37
C ALA A 99 -24.18 -8.35 -3.86
N ILE A 100 -24.49 -8.90 -2.67
CA ILE A 100 -25.81 -8.79 -2.05
C ILE A 100 -26.18 -7.33 -1.77
N TYR A 101 -25.23 -6.58 -1.19
CA TYR A 101 -25.44 -5.17 -0.86
C TYR A 101 -25.80 -4.35 -2.11
N ASN A 102 -25.09 -4.55 -3.22
CA ASN A 102 -25.38 -3.86 -4.48
C ASN A 102 -26.70 -4.34 -5.13
N LEU A 103 -27.05 -5.62 -5.04
CA LEU A 103 -28.33 -6.15 -5.53
C LEU A 103 -29.52 -5.56 -4.77
N GLY A 104 -29.36 -5.34 -3.46
CA GLY A 104 -30.38 -4.73 -2.59
C GLY A 104 -30.70 -3.27 -2.93
N GLY A 105 -29.73 -2.52 -3.45
CA GLY A 105 -29.87 -1.09 -3.77
C GLY A 105 -30.56 -0.75 -5.10
N MET A 106 -30.95 -1.72 -5.92
CA MET A 106 -31.61 -1.46 -7.21
C MET A 106 -33.12 -1.17 -7.05
N ASP A 107 -33.56 0.08 -7.05
CA ASP A 107 -34.98 0.45 -6.85
C ASP A 107 -35.91 0.22 -8.07
N ARG A 108 -37.23 0.15 -7.78
CA ARG A 108 -38.37 -0.28 -8.64
C ARG A 108 -38.83 0.66 -9.76
N THR A 109 -38.24 1.83 -9.97
CA THR A 109 -38.87 2.88 -10.80
C THR A 109 -38.16 3.11 -12.14
N ALA A 110 -38.49 2.32 -13.16
CA ALA A 110 -38.01 2.57 -14.52
C ALA A 110 -39.01 2.17 -15.63
N SER A 111 -40.31 2.32 -15.42
CA SER A 111 -41.31 1.94 -16.43
C SER A 111 -41.53 2.99 -17.53
N ASN A 112 -41.01 4.22 -17.43
CA ASN A 112 -41.31 5.30 -18.38
C ASN A 112 -40.06 6.09 -18.82
N LEU A 113 -39.20 5.51 -19.67
CA LEU A 113 -38.12 6.23 -20.35
C LEU A 113 -38.14 5.99 -21.86
N ASN A 114 -38.03 7.09 -22.62
CA ASN A 114 -37.98 7.10 -24.09
C ASN A 114 -36.69 6.43 -24.58
N ARG A 115 -36.82 5.28 -25.25
CA ARG A 115 -35.71 4.38 -25.64
C ARG A 115 -34.73 4.94 -26.69
N ASN A 116 -35.16 5.85 -27.57
CA ASN A 116 -34.42 6.10 -28.81
C ASN A 116 -33.15 6.97 -28.68
N ASP A 117 -33.00 7.78 -27.62
CA ASP A 117 -31.76 8.56 -27.36
C ASP A 117 -30.78 7.86 -26.40
N ASP A 118 -31.17 6.70 -25.83
CA ASP A 118 -30.45 6.02 -24.75
C ASP A 118 -29.60 4.81 -25.24
N ASP A 119 -29.78 4.31 -26.46
CA ASP A 119 -29.15 3.05 -26.92
C ASP A 119 -27.62 3.10 -27.02
N VAL A 120 -27.05 4.24 -27.45
CA VAL A 120 -25.58 4.43 -27.54
C VAL A 120 -24.95 4.47 -26.15
N GLU A 121 -25.61 5.12 -25.21
CA GLU A 121 -25.16 5.23 -23.82
C GLU A 121 -25.30 3.89 -23.09
N ILE A 122 -26.39 3.15 -23.34
CA ILE A 122 -26.59 1.78 -22.83
C ILE A 122 -25.48 0.85 -23.34
N GLY A 123 -25.14 0.93 -24.63
CA GLY A 123 -24.04 0.17 -25.22
C GLY A 123 -22.66 0.54 -24.62
N LEU A 124 -22.42 1.84 -24.37
CA LEU A 124 -21.19 2.32 -23.74
C LEU A 124 -21.06 1.83 -22.29
N GLN A 125 -22.14 1.86 -21.53
CA GLN A 125 -22.10 1.42 -20.12
C GLN A 125 -21.90 -0.10 -20.04
N ARG A 126 -22.60 -0.90 -20.86
CA ARG A 126 -22.42 -2.36 -20.93
C ARG A 126 -20.96 -2.74 -21.23
N THR A 127 -20.34 -2.08 -22.20
CA THR A 127 -18.95 -2.34 -22.60
C THR A 127 -17.95 -1.97 -21.52
N ARG A 128 -18.13 -0.83 -20.84
CA ARG A 128 -17.24 -0.41 -19.76
C ARG A 128 -17.29 -1.36 -18.56
N TRP A 129 -18.48 -1.76 -18.14
CA TRP A 129 -18.63 -2.71 -17.04
C TRP A 129 -18.12 -4.10 -17.42
N ALA A 130 -18.32 -4.55 -18.66
CA ALA A 130 -17.74 -5.79 -19.16
C ALA A 130 -16.20 -5.75 -19.20
N ALA A 131 -15.60 -4.64 -19.64
CA ALA A 131 -14.16 -4.47 -19.64
C ALA A 131 -13.59 -4.46 -18.21
N LEU A 132 -14.26 -3.79 -17.28
CA LEU A 132 -13.87 -3.74 -15.86
C LEU A 132 -13.94 -5.12 -15.21
N THR A 133 -15.02 -5.87 -15.44
CA THR A 133 -15.12 -7.24 -14.93
C THR A 133 -14.12 -8.19 -15.58
N LEU A 134 -13.84 -8.07 -16.88
CA LEU A 134 -12.78 -8.84 -17.53
C LEU A 134 -11.42 -8.57 -16.89
N THR A 135 -11.07 -7.30 -16.63
CA THR A 135 -9.81 -6.97 -15.94
C THR A 135 -9.77 -7.58 -14.55
N GLY A 136 -10.86 -7.47 -13.78
CA GLY A 136 -10.95 -8.01 -12.43
C GLY A 136 -10.84 -9.54 -12.39
N ILE A 137 -11.57 -10.25 -13.26
CA ILE A 137 -11.53 -11.71 -13.39
C ILE A 137 -10.14 -12.16 -13.83
N SER A 138 -9.53 -11.49 -14.82
CA SER A 138 -8.20 -11.84 -15.32
C SER A 138 -7.12 -11.65 -14.25
N LEU A 139 -7.23 -10.59 -13.44
CA LEU A 139 -6.36 -10.35 -12.29
C LEU A 139 -6.57 -11.40 -11.19
N ALA A 140 -7.83 -11.76 -10.89
CA ALA A 140 -8.14 -12.81 -9.93
C ALA A 140 -7.63 -14.18 -10.38
N CYS A 141 -7.73 -14.50 -11.68
CA CYS A 141 -7.18 -15.73 -12.25
C CYS A 141 -5.66 -15.78 -12.10
N PHE A 142 -4.96 -14.67 -12.35
CA PHE A 142 -3.52 -14.59 -12.12
C PHE A 142 -3.14 -14.89 -10.66
N LEU A 143 -3.87 -14.31 -9.71
CA LEU A 143 -3.58 -14.45 -8.28
C LEU A 143 -3.89 -15.86 -7.77
N ILE A 144 -4.95 -16.51 -8.27
CA ILE A 144 -5.44 -17.78 -7.74
C ILE A 144 -4.95 -19.00 -8.53
N ILE A 145 -4.87 -18.90 -9.87
CA ILE A 145 -4.63 -20.04 -10.76
C ILE A 145 -3.33 -19.80 -11.54
N ARG A 146 -2.21 -20.29 -10.96
CA ARG A 146 -0.85 -20.13 -11.53
C ARG A 146 -0.63 -20.95 -12.80
N THR A 147 -1.26 -22.13 -12.89
CA THR A 147 -1.25 -23.01 -14.06
C THR A 147 -2.69 -23.23 -14.51
N PRO A 148 -3.23 -22.36 -15.38
CA PRO A 148 -4.61 -22.50 -15.84
C PRO A 148 -4.79 -23.81 -16.60
N SER A 149 -5.75 -24.62 -16.16
CA SER A 149 -6.19 -25.81 -16.91
C SER A 149 -6.73 -25.39 -18.28
N ALA A 150 -6.74 -26.31 -19.23
CA ALA A 150 -7.26 -26.02 -20.58
C ALA A 150 -8.66 -25.41 -20.54
N LEU A 151 -9.54 -25.91 -19.67
CA LEU A 151 -10.89 -25.38 -19.46
C LEU A 151 -10.88 -23.92 -18.99
N SER A 152 -10.02 -23.58 -18.03
CA SER A 152 -9.89 -22.21 -17.54
C SER A 152 -9.38 -21.26 -18.63
N ASN A 153 -8.41 -21.66 -19.45
CA ASN A 153 -7.93 -20.87 -20.58
C ASN A 153 -9.03 -20.60 -21.61
N TYR A 154 -9.81 -21.62 -21.98
CA TYR A 154 -10.92 -21.45 -22.93
C TYR A 154 -12.03 -20.56 -22.37
N SER A 155 -12.36 -20.69 -21.08
CA SER A 155 -13.38 -19.84 -20.45
C SER A 155 -12.95 -18.37 -20.39
N LEU A 156 -11.67 -18.08 -20.09
CA LEU A 156 -11.13 -16.72 -20.04
C LEU A 156 -11.07 -16.09 -21.44
N LEU A 157 -10.72 -16.87 -22.46
CA LEU A 157 -10.73 -16.45 -23.86
C LEU A 157 -12.16 -16.17 -24.35
N ALA A 158 -13.15 -16.99 -23.95
CA ALA A 158 -14.55 -16.77 -24.28
C ALA A 158 -15.10 -15.47 -23.66
N ILE A 159 -14.77 -15.18 -22.40
CA ILE A 159 -15.13 -13.93 -21.73
C ILE A 159 -14.46 -12.73 -22.44
N ALA A 160 -13.17 -12.85 -22.79
CA ALA A 160 -12.44 -11.80 -23.49
C ALA A 160 -13.05 -11.48 -24.88
N ALA A 161 -13.44 -12.53 -25.63
CA ALA A 161 -14.14 -12.38 -26.90
C ALA A 161 -15.51 -11.69 -26.74
N LEU A 162 -16.25 -12.01 -25.66
CA LEU A 162 -17.54 -11.40 -25.37
C LEU A 162 -17.42 -9.89 -25.06
N ALA A 163 -16.40 -9.47 -24.28
CA ALA A 163 -16.13 -8.05 -24.05
C ALA A 163 -15.84 -7.29 -25.34
N GLN A 164 -15.02 -7.85 -26.22
CA GLN A 164 -14.68 -7.22 -27.49
C GLN A 164 -15.87 -7.17 -28.44
N LEU A 165 -16.70 -8.22 -28.47
CA LEU A 165 -17.93 -8.23 -29.26
C LEU A 165 -18.87 -7.09 -28.82
N LEU A 166 -19.05 -6.89 -27.51
CA LEU A 166 -19.80 -5.75 -26.99
C LEU A 166 -19.15 -4.42 -27.42
N SER A 167 -17.82 -4.30 -27.38
CA SER A 167 -17.10 -3.10 -27.81
C SER A 167 -17.29 -2.80 -29.30
N ILE A 168 -17.32 -3.84 -30.14
CA ILE A 168 -17.55 -3.72 -31.58
C ILE A 168 -19.00 -3.30 -31.84
N ILE A 169 -19.98 -3.92 -31.17
CA ILE A 169 -21.39 -3.54 -31.28
C ILE A 169 -21.55 -2.06 -30.94
N TRP A 170 -20.96 -1.60 -29.83
CA TRP A 170 -21.00 -0.19 -29.45
C TRP A 170 -20.33 0.72 -30.49
N SER A 171 -19.17 0.32 -31.03
CA SER A 171 -18.45 1.06 -32.08
C SER A 171 -19.32 1.35 -33.31
N ILE A 172 -20.14 0.38 -33.73
CA ILE A 172 -21.02 0.50 -34.91
C ILE A 172 -22.00 1.68 -34.77
N TYR A 173 -22.46 1.98 -33.56
CA TYR A 173 -23.40 3.06 -33.27
C TYR A 173 -22.77 4.46 -33.17
N GLN A 174 -21.44 4.59 -33.25
CA GLN A 174 -20.81 5.90 -33.29
C GLN A 174 -21.12 6.64 -34.61
N GLN A 175 -20.97 7.96 -34.65
CA GLN A 175 -21.16 8.72 -35.89
C GLN A 175 -19.86 8.94 -36.69
N SER A 176 -18.69 8.88 -36.03
CA SER A 176 -17.39 9.12 -36.68
C SER A 176 -16.78 7.86 -37.29
N ASN A 177 -16.56 7.85 -38.61
CA ASN A 177 -15.92 6.72 -39.31
C ASN A 177 -14.48 6.44 -38.83
N PHE A 178 -13.75 7.45 -38.36
CA PHE A 178 -12.40 7.28 -37.82
C PHE A 178 -12.40 6.45 -36.53
N HIS A 179 -13.27 6.81 -35.58
CA HIS A 179 -13.36 6.13 -34.29
C HIS A 179 -13.90 4.70 -34.44
N LYS A 180 -14.79 4.47 -35.40
CA LYS A 180 -15.24 3.13 -35.80
C LYS A 180 -14.09 2.24 -36.22
N MET A 181 -13.32 2.71 -37.20
CA MET A 181 -12.19 1.97 -37.77
C MET A 181 -11.10 1.74 -36.72
N PHE A 182 -10.78 2.76 -35.92
CA PHE A 182 -9.79 2.67 -34.84
C PHE A 182 -10.20 1.66 -33.76
N SER A 183 -11.45 1.70 -33.30
CA SER A 183 -11.96 0.76 -32.30
C SER A 183 -11.98 -0.69 -32.82
N ILE A 184 -12.37 -0.91 -34.07
CA ILE A 184 -12.35 -2.24 -34.69
C ILE A 184 -10.91 -2.76 -34.81
N LEU A 185 -9.97 -1.94 -35.30
CA LEU A 185 -8.55 -2.30 -35.41
C LEU A 185 -7.91 -2.62 -34.04
N LEU A 186 -8.23 -1.83 -33.02
CA LEU A 186 -7.73 -2.06 -31.65
C LEU A 186 -8.26 -3.36 -31.05
N ASN A 187 -9.56 -3.65 -31.24
CA ASN A 187 -10.18 -4.90 -30.77
C ASN A 187 -9.59 -6.12 -31.49
N THR A 188 -9.34 -6.05 -32.81
CA THR A 188 -8.74 -7.17 -33.55
C THR A 188 -7.29 -7.43 -33.15
N LEU A 189 -6.47 -6.38 -32.98
CA LEU A 189 -5.09 -6.51 -32.51
C LEU A 189 -5.00 -7.12 -31.11
N THR A 190 -5.84 -6.64 -30.18
CA THR A 190 -5.84 -7.14 -28.80
C THR A 190 -6.38 -8.57 -28.69
N LEU A 191 -7.32 -8.98 -29.56
CA LEU A 191 -7.78 -10.37 -29.66
C LEU A 191 -6.66 -11.29 -30.15
N MET A 192 -5.93 -10.88 -31.19
CA MET A 192 -4.82 -11.66 -31.73
C MET A 192 -3.70 -11.85 -30.71
N ALA A 193 -3.39 -10.79 -29.94
CA ALA A 193 -2.45 -10.86 -28.83
C ALA A 193 -2.92 -11.82 -27.73
N ALA A 194 -4.20 -11.77 -27.35
CA ALA A 194 -4.75 -12.67 -26.33
C ALA A 194 -4.75 -14.14 -26.76
N PHE A 195 -5.04 -14.43 -28.03
CA PHE A 195 -4.98 -15.80 -28.57
C PHE A 195 -3.55 -16.33 -28.59
N TYR A 196 -2.58 -15.49 -29.00
CA TYR A 196 -1.16 -15.84 -28.95
C TYR A 196 -0.70 -16.16 -27.53
N LEU A 197 -1.06 -15.32 -26.56
CA LEU A 197 -0.73 -15.51 -25.14
C LEU A 197 -1.43 -16.73 -24.53
N ALA A 198 -2.69 -16.99 -24.90
CA ALA A 198 -3.41 -18.18 -24.45
C ALA A 198 -2.74 -19.48 -24.91
N ASN A 199 -2.22 -19.53 -26.14
CA ASN A 199 -1.45 -20.67 -26.64
C ASN A 199 -0.14 -20.92 -25.89
N HIS A 200 0.37 -19.92 -25.18
CA HIS A 200 1.56 -20.03 -24.31
C HIS A 200 1.20 -20.20 -22.82
N GLY A 201 -0.06 -20.51 -22.50
CA GLY A 201 -0.53 -20.70 -21.12
C GLY A 201 -0.73 -19.41 -20.32
N LEU A 202 -0.69 -18.25 -20.98
CA LEU A 202 -0.82 -16.91 -20.39
C LEU A 202 -2.17 -16.25 -20.75
N ALA A 203 -3.26 -17.03 -20.79
CA ALA A 203 -4.57 -16.51 -21.20
C ALA A 203 -5.05 -15.34 -20.30
N TRP A 204 -4.79 -15.42 -19.00
CA TRP A 204 -5.09 -14.34 -18.03
C TRP A 204 -4.40 -13.02 -18.39
N PHE A 205 -3.18 -13.06 -18.94
CA PHE A 205 -2.45 -11.86 -19.36
C PHE A 205 -3.08 -11.24 -20.61
N GLY A 206 -3.55 -12.08 -21.53
CA GLY A 206 -4.35 -11.65 -22.68
C GLY A 206 -5.64 -10.95 -22.26
N GLY A 207 -6.38 -11.51 -21.29
CA GLY A 207 -7.58 -10.90 -20.73
C GLY A 207 -7.32 -9.56 -20.04
N LEU A 208 -6.22 -9.43 -19.30
CA LEU A 208 -5.78 -8.16 -18.69
C LEU A 208 -5.50 -7.08 -19.75
N ILE A 209 -4.77 -7.42 -20.81
CA ILE A 209 -4.48 -6.48 -21.90
C ILE A 209 -5.78 -6.01 -22.56
N ILE A 210 -6.69 -6.92 -22.88
CA ILE A 210 -7.99 -6.58 -23.50
C ILE A 210 -8.79 -5.67 -22.59
N GLY A 211 -8.98 -6.05 -21.32
CA GLY A 211 -9.79 -5.25 -20.41
C GLY A 211 -9.21 -3.86 -20.15
N THR A 212 -7.89 -3.75 -19.97
CA THR A 212 -7.23 -2.45 -19.70
C THR A 212 -7.22 -1.53 -20.92
N THR A 213 -6.96 -2.07 -22.12
CA THR A 213 -7.03 -1.30 -23.36
C THR A 213 -8.45 -0.79 -23.63
N LEU A 214 -9.48 -1.64 -23.47
CA LEU A 214 -10.87 -1.20 -23.60
C LEU A 214 -11.21 -0.07 -22.62
N LEU A 215 -10.78 -0.17 -21.35
CA LEU A 215 -11.05 0.89 -20.36
C LEU A 215 -10.36 2.22 -20.68
N LEU A 216 -9.15 2.19 -21.25
CA LEU A 216 -8.38 3.39 -21.56
C LEU A 216 -8.89 4.13 -22.81
N PHE A 217 -9.40 3.40 -23.80
CA PHE A 217 -9.78 3.95 -25.10
C PHE A 217 -11.29 4.21 -25.27
N LEU A 218 -12.15 3.72 -24.36
CA LEU A 218 -13.59 4.03 -24.38
C LEU A 218 -13.83 5.50 -23.93
N PRO A 219 -14.57 6.31 -24.70
CA PRO A 219 -14.86 7.70 -24.37
C PRO A 219 -15.74 7.81 -23.12
N GLN A 220 -15.61 8.92 -22.42
CA GLN A 220 -16.48 9.25 -21.29
C GLN A 220 -17.87 9.66 -21.81
N SER A 221 -18.92 9.24 -21.10
CA SER A 221 -20.29 9.63 -21.41
C SER A 221 -20.45 11.16 -21.34
N ALA A 222 -20.99 11.77 -22.40
CA ALA A 222 -21.23 13.21 -22.47
C ALA A 222 -22.41 13.68 -21.59
N HIS A 223 -23.31 12.78 -21.19
CA HIS A 223 -24.59 13.12 -20.56
C HIS A 223 -24.69 12.75 -19.07
N THR A 224 -23.63 12.19 -18.51
CA THR A 224 -23.49 12.01 -17.07
C THR A 224 -22.26 12.79 -16.57
N PRO A 225 -22.36 14.14 -16.47
CA PRO A 225 -21.28 14.95 -15.90
C PRO A 225 -20.99 14.59 -14.44
N ASP A 226 -21.94 13.94 -13.75
CA ASP A 226 -21.80 13.36 -12.42
C ASP A 226 -21.73 11.81 -12.43
N SER A 227 -21.30 11.18 -13.54
CA SER A 227 -20.96 9.75 -13.49
C SER A 227 -19.69 9.57 -12.69
N PHE A 228 -19.86 9.54 -11.37
CA PHE A 228 -19.08 8.74 -10.43
C PHE A 228 -17.67 8.46 -10.95
N SER A 229 -16.88 9.51 -11.14
CA SER A 229 -15.47 9.34 -11.45
C SER A 229 -14.92 8.86 -10.13
N TRP A 230 -14.86 7.53 -9.96
CA TRP A 230 -14.19 6.90 -8.84
C TRP A 230 -12.82 7.59 -8.65
N PHE A 231 -12.16 7.89 -9.77
CA PHE A 231 -10.99 8.77 -9.85
C PHE A 231 -11.16 10.15 -9.19
N ASP A 232 -12.22 10.93 -9.41
CA ASP A 232 -12.39 12.22 -8.72
C ASP A 232 -12.77 12.05 -7.25
N PHE A 233 -13.61 11.06 -6.87
CA PHE A 233 -13.89 10.77 -5.46
C PHE A 233 -12.60 10.39 -4.68
N MET A 234 -11.69 9.70 -5.36
CA MET A 234 -10.42 9.22 -4.82
C MET A 234 -9.33 10.29 -4.84
N ILE A 235 -9.28 11.14 -5.86
CA ILE A 235 -8.23 12.18 -6.03
C ILE A 235 -8.60 13.50 -5.35
N ASN A 236 -9.88 13.85 -5.22
CA ASN A 236 -10.29 15.15 -4.67
C ASN A 236 -9.98 15.30 -3.17
N HIS A 237 -9.84 14.20 -2.42
CA HIS A 237 -9.36 14.24 -1.05
C HIS A 237 -7.91 13.74 -0.97
N PRO A 238 -6.96 14.56 -0.48
CA PRO A 238 -5.54 14.21 -0.41
C PRO A 238 -5.29 12.88 0.31
N ALA A 239 -5.99 12.69 1.45
CA ALA A 239 -5.90 11.48 2.26
C ALA A 239 -6.36 10.20 1.52
N ARG A 240 -7.39 10.32 0.66
CA ARG A 240 -7.88 9.20 -0.18
C ARG A 240 -6.89 8.91 -1.31
N ALA A 241 -6.36 9.95 -1.92
CA ALA A 241 -5.39 9.84 -3.00
C ALA A 241 -4.12 9.14 -2.52
N THR A 242 -3.60 9.52 -1.35
CA THR A 242 -2.43 8.86 -0.75
C THR A 242 -2.71 7.40 -0.42
N LEU A 243 -3.85 7.08 0.20
CA LEU A 243 -4.18 5.70 0.53
C LEU A 243 -4.27 4.83 -0.74
N PHE A 244 -4.98 5.31 -1.76
CA PHE A 244 -5.19 4.53 -2.97
C PHE A 244 -3.92 4.36 -3.79
N THR A 245 -3.08 5.41 -3.90
CA THR A 245 -1.80 5.30 -4.61
C THR A 245 -0.89 4.29 -3.92
N PHE A 246 -0.75 4.33 -2.59
CA PHE A 246 0.02 3.34 -1.83
C PHE A 246 -0.55 1.92 -2.00
N LEU A 247 -1.87 1.75 -1.92
CA LEU A 247 -2.49 0.44 -2.14
C LEU A 247 -2.19 -0.11 -3.53
N MET A 248 -2.29 0.73 -4.58
CA MET A 248 -1.99 0.33 -5.95
C MET A 248 -0.51 -0.03 -6.14
N LEU A 249 0.41 0.68 -5.49
CA LEU A 249 1.82 0.30 -5.52
C LEU A 249 2.07 -1.03 -4.81
N CYS A 250 1.43 -1.30 -3.67
CA CYS A 250 1.51 -2.60 -3.01
C CYS A 250 1.02 -3.72 -3.94
N LEU A 251 -0.13 -3.55 -4.59
CA LEU A 251 -0.69 -4.52 -5.54
C LEU A 251 0.23 -4.76 -6.75
N LEU A 252 0.82 -3.70 -7.29
CA LEU A 252 1.83 -3.81 -8.35
C LEU A 252 3.07 -4.57 -7.85
N GLY A 253 3.50 -4.32 -6.62
CA GLY A 253 4.59 -5.07 -5.99
C GLY A 253 4.27 -6.55 -5.83
N VAL A 254 3.05 -6.90 -5.39
CA VAL A 254 2.59 -8.30 -5.32
C VAL A 254 2.69 -8.95 -6.69
N PHE A 255 2.20 -8.26 -7.73
CA PHE A 255 2.27 -8.74 -9.10
C PHE A 255 3.70 -9.01 -9.57
N LEU A 256 4.63 -8.08 -9.33
CA LEU A 256 6.04 -8.22 -9.70
C LEU A 256 6.73 -9.37 -8.95
N LEU A 257 6.54 -9.47 -7.63
CA LEU A 257 7.20 -10.48 -6.80
C LEU A 257 6.60 -11.88 -6.96
N TYR A 258 5.34 -11.98 -7.38
CA TYR A 258 4.70 -13.28 -7.64
C TYR A 258 5.12 -13.89 -9.00
N MET A 259 5.74 -13.11 -9.89
CA MET A 259 6.25 -13.62 -11.16
C MET A 259 7.35 -14.67 -10.95
N PRO A 260 7.43 -15.70 -11.81
CA PRO A 260 8.46 -16.74 -11.70
C PRO A 260 9.89 -16.18 -11.85
N ILE A 261 10.08 -15.06 -12.56
CA ILE A 261 11.39 -14.41 -12.69
C ILE A 261 11.91 -13.85 -11.36
N ALA A 262 11.02 -13.55 -10.40
CA ALA A 262 11.40 -12.97 -9.11
C ALA A 262 11.82 -14.04 -8.08
N ALA A 263 11.37 -15.28 -8.26
CA ALA A 263 11.73 -16.39 -7.38
C ALA A 263 13.10 -16.96 -7.77
N ALA A 264 13.92 -17.32 -6.77
CA ALA A 264 15.16 -18.05 -7.00
C ALA A 264 14.88 -19.54 -7.26
N ASP A 265 14.80 -20.35 -6.21
CA ASP A 265 14.66 -21.82 -6.34
C ASP A 265 13.29 -22.36 -5.91
N ARG A 266 12.54 -21.62 -5.08
CA ARG A 266 11.26 -22.06 -4.53
C ARG A 266 10.08 -21.21 -4.95
N GLN A 267 8.91 -21.85 -5.04
CA GLN A 267 7.66 -21.17 -5.32
C GLN A 267 7.27 -20.27 -4.16
N ILE A 268 7.24 -18.97 -4.40
CA ILE A 268 6.75 -17.97 -3.46
C ILE A 268 5.21 -18.06 -3.38
N SER A 269 4.67 -18.16 -2.17
CA SER A 269 3.22 -18.14 -1.95
C SER A 269 2.66 -16.72 -2.17
N LEU A 270 1.40 -16.60 -2.56
CA LEU A 270 0.80 -15.29 -2.83
C LEU A 270 0.82 -14.39 -1.58
N ILE A 271 0.60 -14.96 -0.40
CA ILE A 271 0.58 -14.22 0.86
C ILE A 271 1.99 -13.74 1.21
N ASP A 272 3.02 -14.54 0.96
CA ASP A 272 4.41 -14.13 1.22
C ASP A 272 4.91 -13.07 0.22
N ALA A 273 4.49 -13.18 -1.05
CA ALA A 273 4.72 -12.12 -2.05
C ALA A 273 4.02 -10.82 -1.63
N ALA A 274 2.76 -10.91 -1.19
CA ALA A 274 2.00 -9.76 -0.71
C ALA A 274 2.65 -9.14 0.54
N PHE A 275 3.08 -9.96 1.49
CA PHE A 275 3.76 -9.50 2.70
C PHE A 275 5.05 -8.77 2.36
N THR A 276 5.89 -9.36 1.51
CA THR A 276 7.16 -8.76 1.09
C THR A 276 6.93 -7.46 0.31
N ALA A 277 5.94 -7.43 -0.58
CA ALA A 277 5.59 -6.22 -1.33
C ALA A 277 5.09 -5.09 -0.42
N VAL A 278 4.18 -5.39 0.52
CA VAL A 278 3.68 -4.40 1.48
C VAL A 278 4.81 -3.91 2.38
N SER A 279 5.67 -4.81 2.85
CA SER A 279 6.83 -4.46 3.67
C SER A 279 7.83 -3.57 2.91
N ALA A 280 8.13 -3.87 1.65
CA ALA A 280 9.01 -3.06 0.80
C ALA A 280 8.42 -1.68 0.50
N VAL A 281 7.14 -1.60 0.12
CA VAL A 281 6.45 -0.35 -0.22
C VAL A 281 6.20 0.54 1.00
N CYS A 282 5.83 -0.06 2.13
CA CYS A 282 5.68 0.65 3.40
C CYS A 282 7.03 0.98 4.04
N VAL A 283 8.11 0.41 3.49
CA VAL A 283 9.47 0.63 3.93
C VAL A 283 9.63 0.20 5.38
N THR A 284 9.10 -0.98 5.69
CA THR A 284 9.06 -1.55 7.04
C THR A 284 10.28 -2.42 7.31
N GLY A 285 10.56 -3.42 6.46
CA GLY A 285 11.71 -4.32 6.63
C GLY A 285 11.43 -5.64 7.33
N LEU A 286 10.19 -5.90 7.72
CA LEU A 286 9.80 -7.23 8.18
C LEU A 286 9.81 -8.18 6.99
N ILE A 287 10.42 -9.36 7.18
CA ILE A 287 10.54 -10.39 6.15
C ILE A 287 9.96 -11.71 6.64
N VAL A 288 9.26 -12.41 5.75
CA VAL A 288 8.82 -13.80 5.94
C VAL A 288 9.71 -14.75 5.13
N LEU A 289 10.23 -14.24 4.01
CA LEU A 289 11.15 -14.92 3.12
C LEU A 289 12.53 -14.26 3.21
N ASP A 290 13.57 -15.07 3.15
CA ASP A 290 14.94 -14.61 3.20
C ASP A 290 15.33 -13.97 1.87
N THR A 291 15.66 -12.68 1.90
CA THR A 291 15.85 -11.87 0.69
C THR A 291 16.97 -12.39 -0.24
N PRO A 292 18.17 -12.74 0.24
CA PRO A 292 19.22 -13.30 -0.61
C PRO A 292 18.92 -14.70 -1.17
N ASN A 293 18.19 -15.54 -0.44
CA ASN A 293 18.04 -16.97 -0.78
C ASN A 293 16.75 -17.27 -1.54
N ASP A 294 15.67 -16.53 -1.28
CA ASP A 294 14.35 -16.81 -1.88
C ASP A 294 14.07 -16.03 -3.15
N PHE A 295 14.73 -14.88 -3.32
CA PHE A 295 14.54 -13.99 -4.46
C PHE A 295 15.75 -14.02 -5.38
N SER A 296 15.48 -14.12 -6.67
CA SER A 296 16.50 -13.98 -7.72
C SER A 296 17.07 -12.54 -7.72
N SER A 297 18.13 -12.30 -8.48
CA SER A 297 18.65 -10.94 -8.70
C SER A 297 17.58 -9.98 -9.26
N ALA A 298 16.68 -10.47 -10.11
CA ALA A 298 15.53 -9.71 -10.60
C ALA A 298 14.50 -9.43 -9.49
N GLY A 299 14.22 -10.41 -8.61
CA GLY A 299 13.35 -10.23 -7.45
C GLY A 299 13.90 -9.21 -6.46
N GLN A 300 15.20 -9.27 -6.17
CA GLN A 300 15.91 -8.29 -5.34
C GLN A 300 15.84 -6.88 -5.96
N ALA A 301 15.99 -6.76 -7.29
CA ALA A 301 15.83 -5.49 -7.99
C ALA A 301 14.39 -4.94 -7.90
N PHE A 302 13.37 -5.81 -7.95
CA PHE A 302 11.97 -5.41 -7.74
C PHE A 302 11.73 -4.92 -6.30
N ILE A 303 12.26 -5.63 -5.29
CA ILE A 303 12.19 -5.18 -3.89
C ILE A 303 12.84 -3.80 -3.75
N LEU A 304 14.03 -3.60 -4.32
CA LEU A 304 14.75 -2.33 -4.27
C LEU A 304 13.96 -1.18 -4.94
N LEU A 305 13.32 -1.47 -6.08
CA LEU A 305 12.45 -0.52 -6.77
C LEU A 305 11.22 -0.16 -5.93
N LEU A 306 10.59 -1.15 -5.28
CA LEU A 306 9.45 -0.92 -4.39
C LEU A 306 9.83 -0.08 -3.17
N ILE A 307 11.01 -0.35 -2.58
CA ILE A 307 11.60 0.46 -1.51
C ILE A 307 11.77 1.91 -1.96
N GLN A 308 12.35 2.14 -3.15
CA GLN A 308 12.59 3.48 -3.65
C GLN A 308 11.29 4.26 -3.91
N LEU A 309 10.30 3.61 -4.54
CA LEU A 309 9.00 4.21 -4.81
C LEU A 309 8.21 4.48 -3.51
N GLY A 310 8.34 3.59 -2.53
CA GLY A 310 7.75 3.73 -1.20
C GLY A 310 8.39 4.84 -0.37
N GLY A 311 9.73 4.90 -0.36
CA GLY A 311 10.56 5.81 0.42
C GLY A 311 10.43 7.26 -0.01
N LEU A 312 10.56 7.54 -1.32
CA LEU A 312 10.35 8.89 -1.88
C LEU A 312 8.88 9.33 -1.80
N GLY A 313 7.97 8.38 -1.65
CA GLY A 313 6.53 8.57 -1.73
C GLY A 313 6.05 8.67 -3.18
N ILE A 314 5.04 7.87 -3.52
CA ILE A 314 4.50 7.77 -4.88
C ILE A 314 4.07 9.13 -5.45
N MET A 315 3.58 10.02 -4.59
CA MET A 315 3.16 11.37 -4.98
C MET A 315 4.35 12.22 -5.46
N THR A 316 5.53 12.07 -4.87
CA THR A 316 6.76 12.74 -5.31
C THR A 316 7.18 12.23 -6.68
N VAL A 317 7.23 10.91 -6.85
CA VAL A 317 7.66 10.26 -8.10
C VAL A 317 6.71 10.61 -9.25
N THR A 318 5.40 10.53 -9.00
CA THR A 318 4.37 10.80 -10.02
C THR A 318 4.36 12.28 -10.43
N THR A 319 4.53 13.19 -9.47
CA THR A 319 4.58 14.64 -9.73
C THR A 319 5.81 15.01 -10.57
N LEU A 320 6.98 14.42 -10.27
CA LEU A 320 8.20 14.64 -11.04
C LEU A 320 8.09 14.09 -12.47
N ALA A 321 7.57 12.86 -12.63
CA ALA A 321 7.39 12.23 -13.93
C ALA A 321 6.44 13.02 -14.85
N LEU A 322 5.29 13.49 -14.31
CA LEU A 322 4.33 14.31 -15.06
C LEU A 322 4.94 15.66 -15.49
N HIS A 323 5.77 16.26 -14.64
CA HIS A 323 6.47 17.50 -14.96
C HIS A 323 7.54 17.30 -16.04
N THR A 324 8.32 16.22 -16.01
CA THR A 324 9.31 15.90 -17.06
C THR A 324 8.66 15.61 -18.42
N LEU A 325 7.43 15.10 -18.41
CA LEU A 325 6.62 14.84 -19.61
C LEU A 325 5.92 16.11 -20.17
N GLY A 326 6.19 17.29 -19.60
CA GLY A 326 5.65 18.56 -20.10
C GLY A 326 4.16 18.78 -19.85
N ARG A 327 3.51 17.94 -19.03
CA ARG A 327 2.08 18.08 -18.71
C ARG A 327 1.89 19.09 -17.58
N ARG A 328 1.02 20.09 -17.80
CA ARG A 328 0.63 21.06 -16.77
C ARG A 328 -0.21 20.36 -15.69
N ILE A 329 0.26 20.41 -14.46
CA ILE A 329 -0.44 19.84 -13.30
C ILE A 329 -1.68 20.69 -13.01
N SER A 330 -2.84 20.02 -12.83
CA SER A 330 -4.10 20.69 -12.54
C SER A 330 -4.09 21.33 -11.14
N ILE A 331 -4.75 22.49 -10.98
CA ILE A 331 -4.88 23.22 -9.70
C ILE A 331 -5.45 22.32 -8.57
N LYS A 332 -6.28 21.33 -8.91
CA LYS A 332 -6.79 20.32 -7.96
C LYS A 332 -5.70 19.38 -7.44
N GLN A 333 -4.77 18.95 -8.29
CA GLN A 333 -3.62 18.11 -7.92
C GLN A 333 -2.61 18.88 -7.08
N ALA A 334 -2.48 20.19 -7.31
CA ALA A 334 -1.63 21.08 -6.51
C ALA A 334 -2.19 21.32 -5.10
N LYS A 335 -3.52 21.31 -4.91
CA LYS A 335 -4.16 21.42 -3.58
C LYS A 335 -3.93 20.18 -2.70
N VAL A 336 -3.89 18.99 -3.31
CA VAL A 336 -3.47 17.74 -2.65
C VAL A 336 -2.01 17.81 -2.18
N LEU A 337 -1.17 18.48 -2.95
CA LEU A 337 0.27 18.57 -2.74
C LEU A 337 0.65 19.64 -1.67
N ASN A 338 -0.11 20.74 -1.57
CA ASN A 338 0.10 21.79 -0.56
C ASN A 338 -0.23 21.36 0.89
N ILE A 339 -1.08 20.35 1.10
CA ILE A 339 -1.45 19.89 2.46
C ILE A 339 -0.36 19.02 3.09
N THR A 340 0.47 18.37 2.27
CA THR A 340 1.58 17.52 2.73
C THR A 340 2.86 18.31 3.00
N ILE A 341 3.08 19.44 2.30
CA ILE A 341 4.36 20.20 2.35
C ILE A 341 4.17 21.67 2.76
N ASN A 342 2.95 22.16 2.94
CA ASN A 342 2.63 23.50 3.48
C ASN A 342 3.47 24.63 2.83
N SER A 343 3.58 24.64 1.49
CA SER A 343 4.38 25.61 0.73
C SER A 343 3.74 25.99 -0.61
N ASP A 344 4.06 27.17 -1.14
CA ASP A 344 3.42 27.78 -2.32
C ASP A 344 3.66 27.03 -3.65
N HIS A 345 2.68 27.12 -4.57
CA HIS A 345 2.55 26.35 -5.81
C HIS A 345 3.78 26.34 -6.75
N VAL A 346 4.56 27.42 -6.84
CA VAL A 346 5.74 27.52 -7.75
C VAL A 346 7.01 26.93 -7.11
N THR A 347 7.07 26.89 -5.77
CA THR A 347 8.22 26.37 -5.01
C THR A 347 8.21 24.85 -4.85
N LEU A 348 7.03 24.24 -4.95
CA LEU A 348 6.78 22.84 -4.62
C LEU A 348 7.49 21.85 -5.57
N ILE A 349 7.41 22.06 -6.88
CA ILE A 349 8.10 21.19 -7.87
C ILE A 349 9.62 21.35 -7.76
N GLY A 350 10.09 22.58 -7.50
CA GLY A 350 11.50 22.86 -7.23
C GLY A 350 11.99 22.08 -6.01
N SER A 351 11.24 22.13 -4.91
CA SER A 351 11.51 21.36 -3.70
C SER A 351 11.52 19.85 -3.95
N LEU A 352 10.57 19.31 -4.73
CA LEU A 352 10.54 17.88 -5.06
C LEU A 352 11.75 17.45 -5.91
N LYS A 353 12.18 18.27 -6.89
CA LYS A 353 13.41 18.01 -7.66
C LYS A 353 14.64 18.02 -6.76
N GLN A 354 14.70 18.97 -5.84
CA GLN A 354 15.80 19.10 -4.90
C GLN A 354 15.86 17.91 -3.93
N ILE A 355 14.70 17.43 -3.43
CA ILE A 355 14.57 16.24 -2.61
C ILE A 355 15.06 15.00 -3.37
N ALA A 356 14.55 14.77 -4.59
CA ALA A 356 14.95 13.61 -5.39
C ALA A 356 16.44 13.63 -5.76
N GLY A 357 16.98 14.82 -6.09
CA GLY A 357 18.41 14.99 -6.34
C GLY A 357 19.26 14.72 -5.10
N PHE A 358 18.83 15.22 -3.93
CA PHE A 358 19.52 14.95 -2.66
C PHE A 358 19.50 13.45 -2.31
N THR A 359 18.37 12.78 -2.48
CA THR A 359 18.24 11.33 -2.29
C THR A 359 19.22 10.57 -3.20
N ALA A 360 19.17 10.83 -4.51
CA ALA A 360 20.04 10.14 -5.46
C ALA A 360 21.53 10.35 -5.15
N VAL A 361 21.95 11.58 -4.81
CA VAL A 361 23.35 11.86 -4.44
C VAL A 361 23.74 11.14 -3.15
N SER A 362 22.87 11.15 -2.14
CA SER A 362 23.13 10.49 -0.86
C SER A 362 23.24 8.97 -1.02
N GLU A 363 22.35 8.37 -1.81
CA GLU A 363 22.35 6.94 -2.11
C GLU A 363 23.54 6.51 -2.94
N ILE A 364 23.94 7.28 -3.96
CA ILE A 364 25.14 7.00 -4.76
C ILE A 364 26.39 7.09 -3.89
N PHE A 365 26.53 8.13 -3.07
CA PHE A 365 27.65 8.28 -2.16
C PHE A 365 27.72 7.13 -1.15
N GLY A 366 26.58 6.76 -0.56
CA GLY A 366 26.45 5.62 0.32
C GLY A 366 26.82 4.31 -0.37
N ALA A 367 26.37 4.10 -1.61
CA ALA A 367 26.62 2.88 -2.39
C ALA A 367 28.10 2.72 -2.72
N ILE A 368 28.76 3.79 -3.17
CA ILE A 368 30.21 3.79 -3.45
C ILE A 368 30.98 3.48 -2.17
N THR A 369 30.65 4.15 -1.07
CA THR A 369 31.35 3.96 0.21
C THR A 369 31.17 2.54 0.74
N LEU A 370 29.93 2.02 0.76
CA LEU A 370 29.64 0.67 1.21
C LEU A 370 30.28 -0.39 0.30
N THR A 371 30.30 -0.19 -1.01
CA THR A 371 30.98 -1.09 -1.96
C THR A 371 32.46 -1.21 -1.61
N VAL A 372 33.17 -0.09 -1.41
CA VAL A 372 34.58 -0.09 -1.03
C VAL A 372 34.80 -0.78 0.32
N LEU A 373 33.92 -0.54 1.29
CA LEU A 373 34.01 -1.18 2.61
C LEU A 373 33.73 -2.69 2.56
N PHE A 374 32.79 -3.15 1.74
CA PHE A 374 32.50 -4.57 1.53
C PHE A 374 33.63 -5.30 0.79
N LEU A 375 34.27 -4.65 -0.19
CA LEU A 375 35.48 -5.15 -0.83
C LEU A 375 36.61 -5.35 0.19
N ASN A 376 36.82 -4.35 1.07
CA ASN A 376 37.83 -4.44 2.13
C ASN A 376 37.51 -5.53 3.18
N ALA A 377 36.23 -5.90 3.32
CA ALA A 377 35.80 -7.01 4.16
C ALA A 377 35.96 -8.39 3.50
N GLY A 378 36.47 -8.46 2.25
CA GLY A 378 36.75 -9.70 1.54
C GLY A 378 35.63 -10.22 0.64
N ILE A 379 34.60 -9.41 0.38
CA ILE A 379 33.50 -9.77 -0.53
C ILE A 379 33.94 -9.56 -1.99
N GLY A 380 33.53 -10.45 -2.90
CA GLY A 380 33.85 -10.34 -4.32
C GLY A 380 33.30 -9.07 -4.97
N ILE A 381 33.91 -8.60 -6.06
CA ILE A 381 33.61 -7.28 -6.65
C ILE A 381 32.14 -7.13 -7.07
N GLU A 382 31.61 -8.09 -7.81
CA GLU A 382 30.23 -8.06 -8.30
C GLU A 382 29.22 -8.04 -7.15
N GLU A 383 29.43 -8.92 -6.17
CA GLU A 383 28.58 -9.03 -4.98
C GLU A 383 28.68 -7.78 -4.09
N ALA A 384 29.87 -7.21 -3.94
CA ALA A 384 30.09 -5.99 -3.15
C ALA A 384 29.40 -4.77 -3.77
N ILE A 385 29.40 -4.64 -5.10
CA ILE A 385 28.68 -3.57 -5.80
C ILE A 385 27.17 -3.72 -5.55
N TRP A 386 26.64 -4.93 -5.76
CA TRP A 386 25.21 -5.17 -5.58
C TRP A 386 24.75 -4.97 -4.13
N LYS A 387 25.48 -5.52 -3.16
CA LYS A 387 25.25 -5.30 -1.72
C LYS A 387 25.39 -3.84 -1.34
N GLY A 388 26.40 -3.13 -1.85
CA GLY A 388 26.62 -1.70 -1.59
C GLY A 388 25.44 -0.84 -2.06
N VAL A 389 24.98 -1.04 -3.29
CA VAL A 389 23.81 -0.33 -3.85
C VAL A 389 22.54 -0.66 -3.08
N PHE A 390 22.26 -1.95 -2.86
CA PHE A 390 21.04 -2.39 -2.19
C PHE A 390 20.97 -1.88 -0.75
N THR A 391 22.03 -2.06 0.03
CA THR A 391 22.09 -1.59 1.42
C THR A 391 22.04 -0.07 1.50
N SER A 392 22.63 0.67 0.55
CA SER A 392 22.58 2.13 0.55
C SER A 392 21.15 2.67 0.39
N VAL A 393 20.44 2.19 -0.63
CA VAL A 393 19.04 2.59 -0.89
C VAL A 393 18.13 2.13 0.24
N SER A 394 18.29 0.89 0.70
CA SER A 394 17.53 0.36 1.84
C SER A 394 17.77 1.18 3.12
N ALA A 395 19.02 1.58 3.40
CA ALA A 395 19.36 2.40 4.55
C ALA A 395 18.80 3.83 4.46
N PHE A 396 18.95 4.50 3.31
CA PHE A 396 18.43 5.86 3.12
C PHE A 396 16.89 5.88 3.15
N CYS A 397 16.25 4.89 2.54
CA CYS A 397 14.80 4.77 2.58
C CYS A 397 14.29 4.30 3.95
N ASN A 398 15.14 3.90 4.89
CA ASN A 398 14.75 3.34 6.19
C ASN A 398 13.99 2.01 6.05
N ALA A 399 14.38 1.16 5.09
CA ALA A 399 13.64 -0.04 4.70
C ALA A 399 14.02 -1.31 5.46
N GLY A 400 15.24 -1.42 5.98
CA GLY A 400 15.69 -2.58 6.76
C GLY A 400 15.93 -3.89 6.00
N PHE A 401 15.61 -3.95 4.71
CA PHE A 401 15.97 -5.08 3.87
C PHE A 401 17.49 -5.18 3.69
N ALA A 402 18.02 -6.39 3.80
CA ALA A 402 19.43 -6.71 3.59
C ALA A 402 19.58 -7.87 2.61
N LEU A 403 20.73 -7.94 1.92
CA LEU A 403 21.10 -9.08 1.05
C LEU A 403 21.94 -10.11 1.81
N GLN A 404 21.77 -10.14 3.14
CA GLN A 404 22.41 -11.05 4.06
C GLN A 404 21.32 -11.57 4.99
N SER A 405 21.27 -12.89 5.20
CA SER A 405 20.23 -13.53 6.02
C SER A 405 20.26 -13.06 7.48
N ASP A 406 21.44 -12.69 7.98
CA ASP A 406 21.68 -12.16 9.32
C ASP A 406 21.72 -10.62 9.36
N SER A 407 21.19 -9.95 8.32
CA SER A 407 21.21 -8.48 8.20
C SER A 407 22.63 -7.90 8.23
N LEU A 408 23.05 -7.22 9.30
CA LEU A 408 24.39 -6.67 9.46
C LEU A 408 25.13 -7.25 10.67
N ILE A 409 24.63 -8.36 11.26
CA ILE A 409 25.24 -8.99 12.42
C ILE A 409 26.67 -9.46 12.12
N GLY A 410 26.91 -10.04 10.93
CA GLY A 410 28.26 -10.37 10.46
C GLY A 410 29.23 -9.18 10.38
N PHE A 411 28.74 -7.94 10.40
CA PHE A 411 29.55 -6.72 10.35
C PHE A 411 29.69 -6.01 11.71
N GLN A 412 29.33 -6.64 12.83
CA GLN A 412 29.42 -6.07 14.18
C GLN A 412 30.82 -5.54 14.58
N ASN A 413 31.88 -6.07 13.95
CA ASN A 413 33.27 -5.64 14.18
C ASN A 413 33.79 -4.63 13.15
N TYR A 414 32.94 -4.19 12.20
CA TYR A 414 33.29 -3.25 11.13
C TYR A 414 32.57 -1.91 11.34
N PRO A 415 33.07 -1.05 12.24
CA PRO A 415 32.36 0.16 12.65
C PRO A 415 32.10 1.12 11.50
N MET A 416 32.96 1.16 10.48
CA MET A 416 32.76 2.03 9.33
C MET A 416 31.51 1.66 8.52
N ILE A 417 31.22 0.37 8.34
CA ILE A 417 30.00 -0.08 7.64
C ILE A 417 28.77 0.35 8.44
N LEU A 418 28.77 0.08 9.75
CA LEU A 418 27.68 0.45 10.65
C LEU A 418 27.45 1.97 10.67
N HIS A 419 28.51 2.79 10.71
CA HIS A 419 28.38 4.24 10.71
C HIS A 419 27.90 4.80 9.37
N THR A 420 28.33 4.22 8.24
CA THR A 420 27.80 4.62 6.91
C THR A 420 26.31 4.32 6.80
N VAL A 421 25.88 3.12 7.21
CA VAL A 421 24.45 2.75 7.23
C VAL A 421 23.66 3.64 8.21
N ALA A 422 24.17 3.84 9.43
CA ALA A 422 23.55 4.70 10.42
C ALA A 422 23.41 6.15 9.94
N PHE A 423 24.42 6.67 9.23
CA PHE A 423 24.38 8.00 8.64
C PHE A 423 23.26 8.11 7.60
N LEU A 424 23.16 7.16 6.67
CA LEU A 424 22.10 7.09 5.66
C LEU A 424 20.69 7.06 6.30
N ILE A 425 20.52 6.24 7.35
CA ILE A 425 19.27 6.14 8.11
C ILE A 425 18.90 7.48 8.78
N VAL A 426 19.89 8.18 9.36
CA VAL A 426 19.66 9.47 10.02
C VAL A 426 19.24 10.53 9.01
N ILE A 427 19.96 10.65 7.88
CA ILE A 427 19.66 11.67 6.87
C ILE A 427 18.37 11.38 6.09
N GLY A 428 18.02 10.11 5.87
CA GLY A 428 16.77 9.71 5.21
C GLY A 428 15.55 9.80 6.14
N GLY A 429 15.71 9.43 7.41
CA GLY A 429 14.69 9.57 8.44
C GLY A 429 14.44 11.02 8.86
N LEU A 430 15.41 11.92 8.68
CA LEU A 430 15.21 13.35 8.67
C LEU A 430 14.63 13.76 7.31
N ALA A 431 13.74 14.76 7.26
CA ALA A 431 13.27 15.25 5.98
C ALA A 431 14.44 15.84 5.18
N PRO A 432 14.63 15.48 3.90
CA PRO A 432 15.69 16.06 3.08
C PRO A 432 15.68 17.60 3.09
N ALA A 433 14.50 18.22 3.17
CA ALA A 433 14.34 19.66 3.34
C ALA A 433 15.00 20.21 4.62
N VAL A 434 14.92 19.47 5.74
CA VAL A 434 15.58 19.84 7.00
C VAL A 434 17.09 19.65 6.90
N VAL A 435 17.54 18.55 6.29
CA VAL A 435 18.97 18.25 6.12
C VAL A 435 19.67 19.32 5.30
N MET A 436 19.04 19.79 4.22
CA MET A 436 19.59 20.85 3.38
C MET A 436 19.69 22.22 4.07
N MET A 437 18.97 22.43 5.17
CA MET A 437 19.08 23.65 5.99
C MET A 437 20.24 23.61 7.00
N ILE A 438 20.78 22.43 7.32
CA ILE A 438 21.83 22.25 8.33
C ILE A 438 23.11 23.04 7.97
N PRO A 439 23.63 23.02 6.74
CA PRO A 439 24.83 23.81 6.40
C PRO A 439 24.64 25.33 6.51
N ALA A 440 23.41 25.83 6.33
CA ALA A 440 23.10 27.24 6.55
C ALA A 440 23.02 27.57 8.04
N TRP A 441 22.52 26.64 8.86
CA TRP A 441 22.49 26.76 10.31
C TRP A 441 23.89 26.85 10.92
N PHE A 442 24.83 26.01 10.47
CA PHE A 442 26.25 26.12 10.90
C PHE A 442 26.91 27.44 10.48
N ARG A 443 26.38 28.12 9.45
CA ARG A 443 26.81 29.46 9.01
C ARG A 443 26.13 30.61 9.78
N GLY A 444 25.34 30.30 10.80
CA GLY A 444 24.69 31.29 11.68
C GLY A 444 23.26 31.66 11.30
N HIS A 445 22.67 31.05 10.28
CA HIS A 445 21.26 31.32 9.93
C HIS A 445 20.28 30.62 10.88
N SER A 446 19.14 31.26 11.16
CA SER A 446 18.10 30.69 12.02
C SER A 446 17.32 29.58 11.31
N LEU A 447 17.12 28.44 11.98
CA LEU A 447 16.25 27.36 11.51
C LEU A 447 14.77 27.62 11.87
N PRO A 448 13.82 27.24 11.00
CA PRO A 448 12.40 27.22 11.34
C PRO A 448 12.11 26.37 12.59
N ALA A 449 11.10 26.75 13.38
CA ALA A 449 10.78 26.08 14.64
C ALA A 449 10.52 24.57 14.49
N ALA A 450 9.79 24.17 13.45
CA ALA A 450 9.51 22.77 13.16
C ALA A 450 10.79 21.97 12.83
N ALA A 451 11.70 22.55 12.04
CA ALA A 451 12.97 21.92 11.67
C ALA A 451 13.91 21.77 12.88
N ARG A 452 14.01 22.81 13.73
CA ARG A 452 14.81 22.73 14.96
C ARG A 452 14.22 21.73 15.95
N LEU A 453 12.89 21.71 16.11
CA LEU A 453 12.23 20.75 16.99
C LEU A 453 12.54 19.32 16.54
N ALA A 454 12.34 19.01 15.25
CA ALA A 454 12.63 17.71 14.67
C ALA A 454 14.10 17.26 14.90
N LEU A 455 15.06 18.15 14.64
CA LEU A 455 16.48 17.89 14.85
C LEU A 455 16.80 17.63 16.33
N LEU A 456 16.33 18.50 17.22
CA LEU A 456 16.62 18.38 18.66
C LEU A 456 16.01 17.11 19.23
N THR A 457 14.75 16.80 18.89
CA THR A 457 14.11 15.55 19.32
C THR A 457 14.86 14.33 18.79
N THR A 458 15.33 14.36 17.54
CA THR A 458 16.06 13.23 16.94
C THR A 458 17.40 13.00 17.65
N ILE A 459 18.14 14.08 17.93
CA ILE A 459 19.41 14.01 18.67
C ILE A 459 19.18 13.42 20.06
N VAL A 460 18.21 13.95 20.81
CA VAL A 460 17.90 13.46 22.17
C VAL A 460 17.53 11.98 22.15
N LEU A 461 16.68 11.54 21.22
CA LEU A 461 16.27 10.14 21.10
C LEU A 461 17.44 9.22 20.74
N LEU A 462 18.31 9.62 19.83
CA LEU A 462 19.50 8.84 19.43
C LEU A 462 20.50 8.66 20.56
N PHE A 463 20.82 9.72 21.29
CA PHE A 463 21.77 9.62 22.39
C PHE A 463 21.18 8.89 23.60
N SER A 464 19.91 9.15 23.94
CA SER A 464 19.27 8.45 25.05
C SER A 464 19.05 6.97 24.74
N GLY A 465 18.62 6.60 23.54
CA GLY A 465 18.49 5.20 23.14
C GLY A 465 19.82 4.46 23.13
N SER A 466 20.88 5.10 22.64
CA SER A 466 22.23 4.52 22.64
C SER A 466 22.73 4.29 24.06
N LEU A 467 22.53 5.27 24.95
CA LEU A 467 22.89 5.16 26.36
C LEU A 467 22.14 4.02 27.06
N PHE A 468 20.82 3.98 26.93
CA PHE A 468 20.02 2.95 27.60
C PHE A 468 20.31 1.53 27.07
N TYR A 469 20.47 1.37 25.76
CA TYR A 469 20.84 0.08 25.17
C TYR A 469 22.22 -0.38 25.67
N LEU A 470 23.21 0.54 25.68
CA LEU A 470 24.55 0.24 26.15
C LEU A 470 24.58 -0.17 27.62
N LEU A 471 23.83 0.54 28.48
CA LEU A 471 23.79 0.27 29.93
C LEU A 471 23.12 -1.07 30.25
N PHE A 472 22.04 -1.40 29.57
CA PHE A 472 21.26 -2.60 29.87
C PHE A 472 21.78 -3.87 29.20
N GLU A 473 22.34 -3.77 28.01
CA GLU A 473 22.82 -4.94 27.25
C GLU A 473 24.33 -5.18 27.34
N TRP A 474 25.04 -4.46 28.22
CA TRP A 474 26.49 -4.55 28.36
C TRP A 474 27.00 -5.99 28.55
N ASP A 475 26.29 -6.78 29.36
CA ASP A 475 26.64 -8.16 29.69
C ASP A 475 25.77 -9.21 28.98
N ASN A 476 24.93 -8.79 28.04
CA ASN A 476 24.01 -9.65 27.30
C ASN A 476 24.26 -9.56 25.78
N SER A 477 23.47 -8.82 24.99
CA SER A 477 23.63 -8.79 23.53
C SER A 477 24.99 -8.24 23.06
N LEU A 478 25.65 -7.41 23.86
CA LEU A 478 26.96 -6.82 23.56
C LEU A 478 28.14 -7.62 24.15
N LYS A 479 27.86 -8.78 24.77
CA LYS A 479 28.88 -9.62 25.39
C LYS A 479 29.85 -10.16 24.34
N GLY A 480 31.14 -10.21 24.70
CA GLY A 480 32.21 -10.71 23.83
C GLY A 480 32.77 -9.70 22.82
N LEU A 481 32.13 -8.53 22.67
CA LEU A 481 32.66 -7.43 21.86
C LEU A 481 33.68 -6.60 22.64
N SER A 482 34.65 -6.02 21.93
CA SER A 482 35.57 -5.01 22.47
C SER A 482 34.79 -3.76 22.91
N ILE A 483 35.32 -2.99 23.86
CA ILE A 483 34.66 -1.80 24.41
C ILE A 483 34.25 -0.81 23.30
N ALA A 484 35.13 -0.60 22.31
CA ALA A 484 34.82 0.26 21.16
C ALA A 484 33.67 -0.31 20.32
N ASN A 485 33.68 -1.61 20.03
CA ASN A 485 32.62 -2.24 19.25
C ASN A 485 31.29 -2.23 20.01
N ARG A 486 31.28 -2.35 21.34
CA ARG A 486 30.05 -2.19 22.14
C ARG A 486 29.43 -0.81 21.95
N LEU A 487 30.24 0.24 21.99
CA LEU A 487 29.78 1.62 21.79
C LEU A 487 29.20 1.82 20.38
N HIS A 488 29.90 1.32 19.36
CA HIS A 488 29.44 1.44 17.97
C HIS A 488 28.15 0.66 17.69
N ASN A 489 28.02 -0.57 18.22
CA ASN A 489 26.81 -1.36 18.07
C ASN A 489 25.63 -0.78 18.86
N ALA A 490 25.86 -0.26 20.08
CA ALA A 490 24.81 0.40 20.84
C ALA A 490 24.30 1.69 20.16
N TRP A 491 25.21 2.48 19.58
CA TRP A 491 24.84 3.62 18.73
C TRP A 491 24.00 3.18 17.53
N PHE A 492 24.45 2.15 16.81
CA PHE A 492 23.75 1.61 15.65
C PHE A 492 22.35 1.10 16.02
N GLN A 493 22.22 0.39 17.14
CA GLN A 493 20.93 -0.10 17.62
C GLN A 493 19.98 1.04 17.99
N SER A 494 20.47 2.14 18.55
CA SER A 494 19.61 3.31 18.75
C SER A 494 19.16 3.96 17.43
N VAL A 495 20.03 3.96 16.41
CA VAL A 495 19.71 4.53 15.10
C VAL A 495 18.67 3.68 14.38
N THR A 496 18.80 2.35 14.44
CA THR A 496 17.90 1.41 13.72
C THR A 496 16.49 1.37 14.31
N LEU A 497 16.35 1.60 15.63
CA LEU A 497 15.04 1.71 16.29
C LEU A 497 14.16 2.83 15.73
N ARG A 498 14.75 3.86 15.11
CA ARG A 498 14.01 4.92 14.40
C ARG A 498 13.68 4.50 12.96
N THR A 499 12.96 3.40 12.90
CA THR A 499 12.29 2.84 11.73
C THR A 499 13.21 2.30 10.62
N ALA A 500 14.35 1.69 10.89
CA ALA A 500 15.26 1.24 9.83
C ALA A 500 15.60 -0.26 9.79
N GLY A 501 15.31 -1.03 10.84
CA GLY A 501 15.18 -2.49 10.75
C GLY A 501 16.45 -3.32 10.59
N PHE A 502 17.63 -2.70 10.45
CA PHE A 502 18.89 -3.43 10.40
C PHE A 502 19.31 -3.95 11.78
N ASN A 503 19.77 -5.20 11.84
CA ASN A 503 20.35 -5.80 13.03
C ASN A 503 21.88 -5.79 12.94
N SER A 504 22.55 -5.21 13.93
CA SER A 504 24.02 -5.29 14.08
C SER A 504 24.46 -6.30 15.15
N VAL A 505 23.54 -6.66 16.05
CA VAL A 505 23.70 -7.71 17.06
C VAL A 505 22.39 -8.47 17.16
N ALA A 506 22.44 -9.70 17.66
CA ALA A 506 21.23 -10.50 17.88
C ALA A 506 20.37 -9.86 18.99
N ILE A 507 19.10 -9.59 18.68
CA ILE A 507 18.16 -8.90 19.59
C ILE A 507 17.08 -9.82 20.18
N GLU A 508 17.03 -11.08 19.78
CA GLU A 508 16.02 -12.06 20.16
C GLU A 508 15.88 -12.23 21.68
N ASN A 509 16.98 -12.08 22.42
CA ASN A 509 17.06 -12.32 23.86
C ASN A 509 17.48 -11.09 24.67
N VAL A 510 17.05 -9.88 24.26
CA VAL A 510 17.28 -8.66 25.06
C VAL A 510 16.60 -8.74 26.43
N ILE A 511 17.13 -8.05 27.43
CA ILE A 511 16.52 -8.02 28.76
C ILE A 511 15.23 -7.19 28.78
N SER A 512 14.33 -7.44 29.74
CA SER A 512 13.01 -6.80 29.79
C SER A 512 13.02 -5.27 29.82
N PRO A 513 13.95 -4.58 30.53
CA PRO A 513 14.09 -3.13 30.44
C PRO A 513 14.41 -2.64 29.02
N THR A 514 15.35 -3.29 28.34
CA THR A 514 15.73 -2.97 26.95
C THR A 514 14.53 -3.14 26.02
N PHE A 515 13.76 -4.22 26.18
CA PHE A 515 12.54 -4.46 25.42
C PHE A 515 11.55 -3.30 25.51
N ILE A 516 11.23 -2.83 26.71
CA ILE A 516 10.29 -1.70 26.89
C ILE A 516 10.81 -0.43 26.21
N ILE A 517 12.11 -0.13 26.37
CA ILE A 517 12.72 1.04 25.74
C ILE A 517 12.68 0.93 24.22
N MET A 518 12.97 -0.25 23.67
CA MET A 518 12.88 -0.48 22.23
C MET A 518 11.46 -0.23 21.73
N LEU A 519 10.42 -0.73 22.41
CA LEU A 519 9.02 -0.45 22.04
C LEU A 519 8.71 1.05 22.00
N CYS A 520 9.10 1.80 23.04
CA CYS A 520 8.88 3.24 23.09
C CYS A 520 9.62 3.98 21.97
N MET A 521 10.88 3.62 21.71
CA MET A 521 11.71 4.22 20.67
C MET A 521 11.21 3.89 19.26
N MET A 522 10.67 2.68 19.05
CA MET A 522 10.10 2.25 17.77
C MET A 522 8.76 2.92 17.47
N PHE A 523 7.97 3.19 18.51
CA PHE A 523 6.71 3.92 18.38
C PHE A 523 6.94 5.38 17.96
N ILE A 524 8.03 5.99 18.43
CA ILE A 524 8.48 7.33 18.03
C ILE A 524 9.37 7.21 16.79
N GLY A 525 8.75 7.34 15.62
CA GLY A 525 9.44 7.22 14.34
C GLY A 525 10.28 8.44 13.95
N GLY A 526 10.42 8.68 12.64
CA GLY A 526 11.24 9.79 12.13
C GLY A 526 10.49 11.11 11.95
N SER A 527 11.12 12.03 11.23
CA SER A 527 10.62 13.41 11.10
C SER A 527 9.58 13.56 9.98
N PRO A 528 8.65 14.52 10.07
CA PRO A 528 7.69 14.77 8.99
C PRO A 528 8.40 15.11 7.68
N GLY A 529 8.03 14.44 6.58
CA GLY A 529 8.67 14.61 5.28
C GLY A 529 9.95 13.78 5.07
N GLY A 530 10.34 12.95 6.06
CA GLY A 530 11.35 11.92 5.90
C GLY A 530 10.76 10.58 5.45
N THR A 531 11.64 9.59 5.26
CA THR A 531 11.28 8.24 4.78
C THR A 531 10.76 7.33 5.90
N ALA A 532 10.92 7.71 7.17
CA ALA A 532 10.52 6.95 8.34
C ALA A 532 9.00 7.00 8.63
N GLY A 533 8.42 5.90 9.12
CA GLY A 533 7.02 5.80 9.58
C GLY A 533 6.80 6.22 11.04
N GLY A 534 5.82 5.61 11.70
CA GLY A 534 5.49 5.82 13.11
C GLY A 534 4.97 7.21 13.47
N ILE A 535 4.87 7.48 14.78
CA ILE A 535 4.53 8.82 15.28
C ILE A 535 5.72 9.74 15.09
N LYS A 536 5.48 10.88 14.44
CA LYS A 536 6.57 11.78 14.06
C LYS A 536 7.25 12.40 15.27
N THR A 537 8.56 12.61 15.16
CA THR A 537 9.38 13.27 16.19
C THR A 537 8.82 14.62 16.63
N THR A 538 8.27 15.42 15.70
CA THR A 538 7.63 16.70 16.01
C THR A 538 6.35 16.56 16.82
N THR A 539 5.56 15.50 16.58
CA THR A 539 4.36 15.20 17.36
C THR A 539 4.74 14.95 18.81
N PHE A 540 5.75 14.10 19.03
CA PHE A 540 6.28 13.83 20.35
C PHE A 540 6.88 15.08 21.01
N GLY A 541 7.67 15.86 20.26
CA GLY A 541 8.27 17.11 20.74
C GLY A 541 7.25 18.15 21.18
N VAL A 542 6.15 18.32 20.43
CA VAL A 542 5.04 19.22 20.82
C VAL A 542 4.37 18.74 22.10
N LEU A 543 4.16 17.43 22.27
CA LEU A 543 3.55 16.89 23.48
C LEU A 543 4.44 17.05 24.71
N ILE A 544 5.75 16.82 24.59
CA ILE A 544 6.70 17.12 25.68
C ILE A 544 6.68 18.60 26.02
N ALA A 545 6.75 19.48 25.02
CA ALA A 545 6.71 20.92 25.25
C ALA A 545 5.40 21.35 25.94
N THR A 546 4.28 20.73 25.55
CA THR A 546 2.96 20.96 26.17
C THR A 546 2.96 20.51 27.62
N PHE A 547 3.41 19.28 27.89
CA PHE A 547 3.53 18.74 29.25
C PHE A 547 4.36 19.66 30.15
N TRP A 548 5.54 20.07 29.68
CA TRP A 548 6.42 20.94 30.47
C TRP A 548 5.85 22.33 30.68
N SER A 549 5.16 22.89 29.67
CA SER A 549 4.48 24.19 29.80
C SER A 549 3.36 24.12 30.85
N CYS A 550 2.58 23.03 30.87
CA CYS A 550 1.55 22.80 31.88
C CYS A 550 2.15 22.64 33.28
N VAL A 551 3.24 21.88 33.42
CA VAL A 551 3.95 21.70 34.71
C VAL A 551 4.50 23.03 35.25
N LEU A 552 4.99 23.90 34.37
CA LEU A 552 5.48 25.24 34.73
C LEU A 552 4.36 26.29 34.90
N GLY A 553 3.10 25.94 34.62
CA GLY A 553 1.97 26.85 34.76
C GLY A 553 1.84 27.90 33.64
N TYR A 554 2.44 27.67 32.47
CA TYR A 554 2.24 28.55 31.31
C TYR A 554 0.93 28.25 30.59
N GLU A 555 0.14 29.27 30.28
CA GLU A 555 -1.12 29.14 29.52
C GLU A 555 -0.89 28.81 28.03
N GLU A 556 0.26 29.19 27.50
CA GLU A 556 0.60 29.02 26.09
C GLU A 556 1.89 28.22 25.91
N VAL A 557 1.86 27.27 24.98
CA VAL A 557 3.05 26.49 24.59
C VAL A 557 3.85 27.29 23.56
N ALA A 558 5.09 27.65 23.89
CA ALA A 558 5.98 28.37 22.99
C ALA A 558 7.23 27.55 22.64
N ILE A 559 7.61 27.54 21.36
CA ILE A 559 8.83 26.90 20.85
C ILE A 559 9.61 27.96 20.05
N GLN A 560 10.88 28.20 20.39
CA GLN A 560 11.69 29.30 19.83
C GLN A 560 10.98 30.68 19.90
N ASN A 561 10.35 31.02 21.02
CA ASN A 561 9.58 32.26 21.17
C ASN A 561 8.43 32.40 20.15
N ARG A 562 7.90 31.28 19.64
CA ARG A 562 6.72 31.24 18.77
C ARG A 562 5.64 30.37 19.41
N LYS A 563 4.42 30.90 19.47
CA LYS A 563 3.25 30.19 20.01
C LYS A 563 2.87 29.00 19.12
N VAL A 564 2.65 27.84 19.72
CA VAL A 564 2.08 26.66 19.05
C VAL A 564 0.54 26.78 19.08
N MET A 565 -0.10 26.66 17.92
CA MET A 565 -1.56 26.70 17.83
C MET A 565 -2.20 25.50 18.54
N HIS A 566 -3.31 25.74 19.25
CA HIS A 566 -4.07 24.67 19.93
C HIS A 566 -4.49 23.53 18.99
N GLU A 567 -4.83 23.84 17.74
CA GLU A 567 -5.14 22.81 16.74
C GLU A 567 -3.98 21.83 16.50
N THR A 568 -2.73 22.30 16.58
CA THR A 568 -1.54 21.45 16.43
C THR A 568 -1.38 20.54 17.64
N ILE A 569 -1.63 21.05 18.85
CA ILE A 569 -1.58 20.28 20.09
C ILE A 569 -2.64 19.18 20.08
N PHE A 570 -3.91 19.53 19.78
CA PHE A 570 -4.99 18.54 19.70
C PHE A 570 -4.72 17.49 18.61
N LYS A 571 -4.23 17.90 17.43
CA LYS A 571 -3.84 16.95 16.39
C LYS A 571 -2.73 16.01 16.88
N ALA A 572 -1.76 16.50 17.63
CA ALA A 572 -0.70 15.67 18.21
C ALA A 572 -1.25 14.65 19.22
N ILE A 573 -2.12 15.08 20.14
CA ILE A 573 -2.80 14.21 21.11
C ILE A 573 -3.62 13.14 20.38
N THR A 574 -4.48 13.54 19.44
CA THR A 574 -5.29 12.60 18.65
C THR A 574 -4.43 11.59 17.92
N THR A 575 -3.28 12.00 17.36
CA THR A 575 -2.35 11.08 16.67
C THR A 575 -1.81 10.01 17.60
N VAL A 576 -1.37 10.39 18.80
CA VAL A 576 -0.79 9.46 19.78
C VAL A 576 -1.85 8.52 20.33
N VAL A 577 -3.00 9.04 20.75
CA VAL A 577 -4.12 8.23 21.26
C VAL A 577 -4.61 7.24 20.21
N ALA A 578 -4.75 7.69 18.96
CA ALA A 578 -5.09 6.82 17.83
C ALA A 578 -4.03 5.74 17.60
N GLY A 579 -2.74 6.10 17.62
CA GLY A 579 -1.64 5.15 17.45
C GLY A 579 -1.64 4.07 18.52
N ILE A 580 -1.84 4.44 19.79
CA ILE A 580 -1.93 3.50 20.92
C ILE A 580 -3.16 2.59 20.76
N GLY A 581 -4.33 3.16 20.42
CA GLY A 581 -5.55 2.38 20.21
C GLY A 581 -5.43 1.36 19.07
N ILE A 582 -4.81 1.74 17.96
CA ILE A 582 -4.52 0.84 16.84
C ILE A 582 -3.52 -0.25 17.25
N LEU A 583 -2.45 0.11 17.95
CA LEU A 583 -1.46 -0.86 18.43
C LEU A 583 -2.10 -1.91 19.34
N LEU A 584 -2.91 -1.47 20.31
CA LEU A 584 -3.63 -2.36 21.22
C LEU A 584 -4.57 -3.30 20.46
N ALA A 585 -5.31 -2.78 19.48
CA ALA A 585 -6.19 -3.60 18.66
C ALA A 585 -5.42 -4.67 17.87
N ILE A 586 -4.27 -4.32 17.27
CA ILE A 586 -3.42 -5.26 16.53
C ILE A 586 -2.87 -6.35 17.46
N VAL A 587 -2.35 -5.96 18.64
CA VAL A 587 -1.83 -6.93 19.62
C VAL A 587 -2.93 -7.89 20.04
N LEU A 588 -4.12 -7.40 20.39
CA LEU A 588 -5.25 -8.27 20.77
C LEU A 588 -5.67 -9.22 19.64
N MET A 589 -5.68 -8.76 18.39
CA MET A 589 -5.96 -9.62 17.24
C MET A 589 -4.88 -10.71 17.05
N LEU A 590 -3.61 -10.39 17.27
CA LEU A 590 -2.52 -11.35 17.18
C LEU A 590 -2.52 -12.37 18.33
N GLU A 591 -2.75 -11.94 19.57
CA GLU A 591 -2.84 -12.85 20.73
C GLU A 591 -3.97 -13.88 20.60
N VAL A 592 -5.07 -13.51 19.94
CA VAL A 592 -6.20 -14.42 19.71
C VAL A 592 -5.95 -15.38 18.56
N THR A 593 -5.16 -14.98 17.55
CA THR A 593 -4.99 -15.75 16.32
C THR A 593 -3.69 -16.56 16.26
N GLN A 594 -2.64 -16.11 16.95
CA GLN A 594 -1.30 -16.70 16.88
C GLN A 594 -0.91 -17.38 18.19
N THR A 595 -0.04 -18.38 18.10
CA THR A 595 0.46 -19.15 19.26
C THR A 595 1.83 -18.68 19.76
N ALA A 596 2.41 -17.66 19.13
CA ALA A 596 3.69 -17.08 19.54
C ALA A 596 3.59 -16.41 20.92
N SER A 597 4.74 -16.18 21.57
CA SER A 597 4.75 -15.55 22.89
C SER A 597 4.22 -14.12 22.83
N SER A 598 3.50 -13.68 23.86
CA SER A 598 2.93 -12.33 23.88
C SER A 598 4.00 -11.24 23.77
N ARG A 599 5.19 -11.51 24.31
CA ARG A 599 6.34 -10.63 24.19
C ARG A 599 6.76 -10.41 22.73
N ASP A 600 6.83 -11.48 21.95
CA ASP A 600 7.20 -11.41 20.54
C ASP A 600 6.11 -10.73 19.71
N LEU A 601 4.83 -11.06 19.98
CA LEU A 601 3.70 -10.46 19.28
C LEU A 601 3.59 -8.94 19.52
N ILE A 602 3.82 -8.48 20.74
CA ILE A 602 3.87 -7.05 21.06
C ILE A 602 5.03 -6.36 20.31
N PHE A 603 6.19 -7.01 20.23
CA PHE A 603 7.33 -6.49 19.50
C PHE A 603 7.05 -6.38 18.00
N GLU A 604 6.53 -7.44 17.38
CA GLU A 604 6.14 -7.50 15.97
C GLU A 604 5.08 -6.46 15.64
N ALA A 605 4.04 -6.33 16.46
CA ALA A 605 2.97 -5.35 16.26
C ALA A 605 3.50 -3.91 16.33
N THR A 606 4.38 -3.62 17.29
CA THR A 606 4.98 -2.30 17.45
C THR A 606 5.95 -1.99 16.31
N SER A 607 6.74 -2.98 15.88
CA SER A 607 7.62 -2.89 14.72
C SER A 607 6.84 -2.64 13.43
N ALA A 608 5.77 -3.40 13.21
CA ALA A 608 4.93 -3.25 12.03
C ALA A 608 4.25 -1.86 11.99
N LEU A 609 3.63 -1.44 13.09
CA LEU A 609 2.97 -0.13 13.16
C LEU A 609 3.95 1.04 13.09
N GLY A 610 5.14 0.90 13.67
CA GLY A 610 6.22 1.87 13.57
C GLY A 610 6.94 1.86 12.22
N THR A 611 6.64 0.88 11.35
CA THR A 611 7.37 0.54 10.13
C THR A 611 8.88 0.39 10.39
N VAL A 612 9.23 -0.35 11.43
CA VAL A 612 10.62 -0.47 11.90
C VAL A 612 11.37 -1.61 11.27
N GLY A 613 10.79 -2.80 11.19
CA GLY A 613 11.44 -3.95 10.54
C GLY A 613 12.30 -4.81 11.45
N LEU A 614 12.49 -4.42 12.70
CA LEU A 614 13.10 -5.29 13.70
C LEU A 614 12.12 -6.40 14.09
N SER A 615 12.63 -7.60 14.30
CA SER A 615 11.85 -8.79 14.65
C SER A 615 12.63 -9.63 15.66
N PHE A 616 11.91 -10.33 16.55
CA PHE A 616 12.45 -11.41 17.39
C PHE A 616 12.32 -12.79 16.72
N GLY A 617 12.05 -12.81 15.41
CA GLY A 617 11.87 -14.04 14.63
C GLY A 617 10.45 -14.61 14.69
N ALA A 618 9.46 -13.85 15.18
CA ALA A 618 8.07 -14.29 15.16
C ALA A 618 7.42 -14.08 13.78
N THR A 619 7.86 -13.09 13.00
CA THR A 619 7.31 -12.81 11.65
C THR A 619 7.30 -14.05 10.75
N THR A 620 8.35 -14.86 10.76
CA THR A 620 8.50 -16.07 9.92
C THR A 620 7.60 -17.21 10.38
N LYS A 621 7.10 -17.17 11.62
CA LYS A 621 6.24 -18.19 12.25
C LYS A 621 4.75 -17.85 12.19
N LEU A 622 4.39 -16.68 11.67
CA LEU A 622 3.00 -16.25 11.55
C LEU A 622 2.25 -17.12 10.54
N ASP A 623 1.00 -17.44 10.85
CA ASP A 623 0.09 -18.02 9.88
C ASP A 623 -0.37 -16.97 8.85
N SER A 624 -1.19 -17.41 7.89
CA SER A 624 -1.76 -16.54 6.86
C SER A 624 -2.56 -15.35 7.42
N ILE A 625 -3.27 -15.53 8.55
CA ILE A 625 -4.09 -14.49 9.17
C ILE A 625 -3.20 -13.48 9.88
N GLY A 626 -2.20 -13.93 10.62
CA GLY A 626 -1.20 -13.10 11.29
C GLY A 626 -0.41 -12.24 10.30
N LYS A 627 -0.02 -12.82 9.16
CA LYS A 627 0.61 -12.08 8.05
C LYS A 627 -0.29 -10.95 7.55
N ILE A 628 -1.60 -11.19 7.39
CA ILE A 628 -2.55 -10.15 6.98
C ILE A 628 -2.67 -9.04 8.03
N ILE A 629 -2.77 -9.41 9.32
CA ILE A 629 -2.85 -8.43 10.41
C ILE A 629 -1.61 -7.53 10.44
N ILE A 630 -0.41 -8.12 10.30
CA ILE A 630 0.85 -7.37 10.24
C ILE A 630 0.94 -6.51 8.97
N MET A 631 0.49 -7.00 7.81
CA MET A 631 0.38 -6.17 6.59
C MET A 631 -0.49 -4.93 6.81
N LEU A 632 -1.64 -5.08 7.47
CA LEU A 632 -2.52 -3.96 7.81
C LEU A 632 -1.85 -3.00 8.80
N ALA A 633 -1.10 -3.52 9.78
CA ALA A 633 -0.33 -2.71 10.73
C ALA A 633 0.74 -1.86 10.03
N MET A 634 1.53 -2.47 9.14
CA MET A 634 2.53 -1.77 8.32
C MET A 634 1.91 -0.66 7.48
N PHE A 635 0.80 -0.97 6.81
CA PHE A 635 0.09 -0.02 5.96
C PHE A 635 -0.49 1.16 6.76
N ALA A 636 -1.10 0.89 7.93
CA ALA A 636 -1.61 1.91 8.84
C ALA A 636 -0.48 2.79 9.40
N GLY A 637 0.65 2.18 9.75
CA GLY A 637 1.86 2.85 10.20
C GLY A 637 2.42 3.83 9.17
N ARG A 638 2.49 3.41 7.91
CA ARG A 638 2.99 4.23 6.80
C ARG A 638 2.10 5.42 6.49
N ILE A 639 0.80 5.19 6.40
CA ILE A 639 -0.20 6.24 6.07
C ILE A 639 -0.42 7.21 7.24
N GLY A 640 -0.18 6.74 8.46
CA GLY A 640 -0.36 7.49 9.68
C GLY A 640 -1.80 7.38 10.21
N PRO A 641 -2.00 7.25 11.54
CA PRO A 641 -3.33 7.07 12.15
C PRO A 641 -4.32 8.18 11.78
N VAL A 642 -3.86 9.43 11.76
CA VAL A 642 -4.73 10.60 11.50
C VAL A 642 -5.31 10.59 10.10
N THR A 643 -4.55 10.13 9.10
CA THR A 643 -5.03 10.04 7.72
C THR A 643 -6.12 8.98 7.61
N LEU A 644 -5.98 7.87 8.34
CA LEU A 644 -6.98 6.81 8.43
C LEU A 644 -8.28 7.29 9.09
N PHE A 645 -8.17 8.08 10.17
CA PHE A 645 -9.33 8.67 10.84
C PHE A 645 -9.95 9.85 10.07
N ALA A 646 -9.16 10.63 9.35
CA ALA A 646 -9.66 11.71 8.49
C ALA A 646 -10.53 11.18 7.33
N LEU A 647 -10.31 9.93 6.91
CA LEU A 647 -11.17 9.24 5.94
C LEU A 647 -12.54 8.89 6.51
N LEU A 648 -12.60 8.62 7.81
CA LEU A 648 -13.82 8.30 8.56
C LEU A 648 -14.55 9.57 9.04
N SER A 649 -13.84 10.67 9.26
CA SER A 649 -14.44 11.94 9.69
C SER A 649 -15.18 12.64 8.54
N ARG A 650 -16.48 12.90 8.72
CA ARG A 650 -17.22 13.85 7.88
C ARG A 650 -16.70 15.27 8.09
N GLU A 651 -16.80 16.10 7.06
CA GLU A 651 -16.38 17.51 7.11
C GLU A 651 -16.89 18.20 8.39
N ARG A 652 -16.00 19.00 9.01
CA ARG A 652 -16.27 19.77 10.24
C ARG A 652 -17.56 20.56 10.03
N HIS A 653 -18.65 20.15 10.65
CA HIS A 653 -19.78 21.04 10.84
C HIS A 653 -19.30 22.12 11.82
N SER A 654 -19.16 23.35 11.32
CA SER A 654 -19.14 24.53 12.18
C SER A 654 -20.44 24.53 12.97
N ASN A 655 -20.42 24.00 14.19
CA ASN A 655 -21.53 24.20 15.12
C ASN A 655 -21.60 25.71 15.38
N ALA A 656 -22.50 26.38 14.67
CA ALA A 656 -22.76 27.81 14.82
C ALA A 656 -23.36 28.15 16.20
N ALA A 657 -23.76 27.14 16.97
CA ALA A 657 -24.16 27.27 18.36
C ALA A 657 -22.95 26.99 19.27
N ASN A 658 -22.47 28.03 19.96
CA ASN A 658 -21.53 27.85 21.07
C ASN A 658 -22.28 27.16 22.23
N TYR A 659 -21.70 26.09 22.75
CA TYR A 659 -22.21 25.40 23.94
C TYR A 659 -21.74 26.11 25.21
N LEU A 660 -22.50 25.96 26.30
CA LEU A 660 -22.07 26.41 27.63
C LEU A 660 -20.84 25.61 28.08
N ASP A 661 -19.87 26.27 28.71
CA ASP A 661 -18.71 25.61 29.27
C ASP A 661 -19.15 24.64 30.38
N ALA A 662 -18.80 23.36 30.21
CA ALA A 662 -19.01 22.33 31.22
C ALA A 662 -17.74 22.18 32.07
N ARG A 663 -17.86 22.36 33.38
CA ARG A 663 -16.78 22.05 34.33
C ARG A 663 -16.76 20.54 34.58
N ILE A 664 -15.87 19.84 33.89
CA ILE A 664 -15.62 18.41 34.10
C ILE A 664 -14.32 18.28 34.89
N ASN A 665 -14.40 17.80 36.13
CA ASN A 665 -13.21 17.51 36.92
C ASN A 665 -12.53 16.27 36.36
N LEU A 666 -11.23 16.37 36.06
CA LEU A 666 -10.41 15.27 35.55
C LEU A 666 -9.68 14.50 36.67
N THR A 667 -9.71 15.04 37.89
CA THR A 667 -9.17 14.46 39.14
C THR A 667 -9.96 14.97 40.33
#